data_AF-A0AA39TM86-F1
#
_entry.id   AF-A0AA39TM86-F1
#
_cell.length_a   1.000
_cell.length_b   1.000
_cell.length_c   1.000
_cell.angle_alpha   90.00
_cell.angle_beta   90.00
_cell.angle_gamma   90.00
#
_symmetry.space_group_name_H-M   'P 1'
#
loop_
_entity.id
_entity.type
_entity.pdbx_description
1 polymer ?
#
loop_
_entity_poly.entity_id
_entity_poly.type
_entity_poly.pdbx_seq_one_letter_code
_entity_poly.pdbx_strand_id
1 'polypeptide(L)'
;MPPILTPQKLGQVVLESVEHGAYPDSEHVASAQLPRDAFPTLLAGIERARTEVKAEIRALSRAAAPDVDSWIAQAKQLQADIERSRATAHDIVQQAEAANTLHAGVHDASGKAALLKNELAFNDTLTATLERIKQASLLLDGAQDAALEQDILGALQKVHQVDNYILHLGPFRDTRVAGVLQKRANQLRDALAETATRAWGLLLAADIPARSVTVNDQVDNMTLPMVVDALSRLGTLDAALLKFQKAFEHAIVRPRLTSKRKSNAVSIADDTIAVSSGAAPSDVVTDVRHICEFLSKRLPASISGPLCEKLLPGVVSRLIADWLDPSIPVSLDHLGSFQDTLSSVSSLARYVEDLGWPCKELHEWVEKTPRNWLARRKEDALASVRELCSQGLRHKKEVERVETQMVSRDDAIMAAEAGEEADEGWDAWGNDEAEKTSEAAETKGKQGASHVEEEDMDADAWGLDDNAESKSEKGSKGNPEDEDTDAWGWGDDDEAADMPKDVASQEHSSKPNGETGRSGAQERELTLREKYTVTGIPDAIMEVITRVVADAQALAHPNFADSPVAPAAVGLYSIPTLILAMYRATAPVYYANDAAGNMLAYNDSTRLVDELRDFLARQARSDESSDLPPSSKPSSRLRLDADLKAIESFSKRAYGKEMESQRTILRDLLDGAQGFNNCTTAPFAAECDNAVSMTADRIRDVAEQWTGVLSHSALLQSLGSLLATVLNKMIVDIEDMSDISEEESKRLRELCNRVCEVSDLFKQPGQQGDMTGIYTPNWFKFQYLSEILEGTLADIKYLWTEGELKLEFEADEVVDLIEALFADSDHRRRAIADIRRTAR
;
A
#
# COMPACT_ATOMS: atom_id res chain seq x y z
N MET A 1 -14.56 -171.97 -95.31
CA MET A 1 -15.15 -171.77 -93.97
C MET A 1 -14.39 -170.64 -93.29
N PRO A 2 -15.03 -169.71 -92.59
CA PRO A 2 -14.33 -168.66 -91.84
C PRO A 2 -13.61 -169.27 -90.61
N PRO A 3 -12.33 -168.94 -90.35
CA PRO A 3 -11.56 -169.49 -89.23
C PRO A 3 -11.91 -168.78 -87.91
N ILE A 4 -11.80 -169.52 -86.79
CA ILE A 4 -12.02 -168.99 -85.44
C ILE A 4 -10.77 -168.20 -85.01
N LEU A 5 -10.91 -166.88 -84.85
CA LEU A 5 -9.85 -165.99 -84.37
C LEU A 5 -9.96 -165.71 -82.87
N THR A 6 -8.82 -165.52 -82.20
CA THR A 6 -8.74 -165.53 -80.73
C THR A 6 -9.07 -164.19 -80.07
N PRO A 7 -9.77 -164.19 -78.90
CA PRO A 7 -10.27 -162.99 -78.22
C PRO A 7 -9.28 -161.83 -78.01
N GLN A 8 -8.02 -162.13 -77.66
CA GLN A 8 -7.06 -161.12 -77.21
C GLN A 8 -6.72 -160.08 -78.30
N LYS A 9 -6.65 -160.48 -79.58
CA LYS A 9 -6.34 -159.55 -80.67
C LYS A 9 -7.45 -158.54 -80.95
N LEU A 10 -8.72 -158.96 -80.83
CA LEU A 10 -9.85 -158.04 -80.92
C LEU A 10 -9.89 -157.05 -79.75
N GLY A 11 -9.40 -157.46 -78.57
CA GLY A 11 -9.40 -156.61 -77.39
C GLY A 11 -8.46 -155.40 -77.46
N GLN A 12 -7.27 -155.59 -78.03
CA GLN A 12 -6.26 -154.53 -78.09
C GLN A 12 -6.62 -153.42 -79.10
N VAL A 13 -7.11 -153.82 -80.29
CA VAL A 13 -7.49 -152.90 -81.38
C VAL A 13 -8.60 -151.93 -80.98
N VAL A 14 -9.59 -152.37 -80.19
CA VAL A 14 -10.67 -151.48 -79.73
C VAL A 14 -10.14 -150.45 -78.73
N LEU A 15 -9.19 -150.81 -77.87
CA LEU A 15 -8.63 -149.88 -76.88
C LEU A 15 -7.80 -148.80 -77.58
N GLU A 16 -6.96 -149.17 -78.56
CA GLU A 16 -6.29 -148.20 -79.45
C GLU A 16 -7.29 -147.32 -80.23
N SER A 17 -8.43 -147.86 -80.68
CA SER A 17 -9.47 -147.06 -81.34
C SER A 17 -10.14 -146.03 -80.43
N VAL A 18 -10.22 -146.29 -79.11
CA VAL A 18 -10.84 -145.38 -78.13
C VAL A 18 -9.87 -144.30 -77.64
N GLU A 19 -8.58 -144.62 -77.51
CA GLU A 19 -7.54 -143.66 -77.13
C GLU A 19 -7.00 -142.84 -78.32
N HIS A 20 -6.90 -143.43 -79.51
CA HIS A 20 -6.19 -142.87 -80.67
C HIS A 20 -6.99 -142.83 -81.99
N GLY A 21 -8.16 -143.47 -82.08
CA GLY A 21 -9.11 -143.29 -83.19
C GLY A 21 -8.89 -144.11 -84.47
N ALA A 22 -8.00 -145.11 -84.48
CA ALA A 22 -7.67 -145.90 -85.67
C ALA A 22 -8.71 -146.99 -86.05
N TYR A 23 -8.73 -147.39 -87.34
CA TYR A 23 -9.58 -148.45 -87.91
C TYR A 23 -8.73 -149.63 -88.44
N PRO A 24 -9.18 -150.91 -88.39
CA PRO A 24 -8.33 -152.08 -88.67
C PRO A 24 -8.18 -152.47 -90.15
N ASP A 25 -6.93 -152.66 -90.59
CA ASP A 25 -6.51 -152.88 -91.99
C ASP A 25 -6.74 -154.29 -92.59
N SER A 26 -7.75 -155.06 -92.15
CA SER A 26 -8.06 -156.34 -92.82
C SER A 26 -9.52 -156.74 -92.76
N GLU A 27 -10.09 -157.15 -93.90
CA GLU A 27 -11.49 -157.59 -94.00
C GLU A 27 -11.83 -158.71 -93.02
N HIS A 28 -10.90 -159.64 -92.77
CA HIS A 28 -11.08 -160.74 -91.83
C HIS A 28 -11.18 -160.30 -90.35
N VAL A 29 -10.77 -159.08 -90.01
CA VAL A 29 -10.95 -158.49 -88.68
C VAL A 29 -12.15 -157.54 -88.66
N ALA A 30 -12.33 -156.72 -89.71
CA ALA A 30 -13.49 -155.83 -89.84
C ALA A 30 -14.84 -156.57 -89.93
N SER A 31 -14.86 -157.81 -90.45
CA SER A 31 -16.04 -158.68 -90.52
C SER A 31 -16.14 -159.71 -89.38
N ALA A 32 -15.21 -159.70 -88.42
CA ALA A 32 -15.20 -160.68 -87.32
C ALA A 32 -16.30 -160.38 -86.28
N GLN A 33 -17.23 -161.32 -86.11
CA GLN A 33 -18.22 -161.25 -85.03
C GLN A 33 -17.53 -161.51 -83.68
N LEU A 34 -17.55 -160.54 -82.76
CA LEU A 34 -16.93 -160.69 -81.44
C LEU A 34 -17.58 -161.86 -80.66
N PRO A 35 -16.81 -162.90 -80.26
CA PRO A 35 -17.29 -163.93 -79.36
C PRO A 35 -17.60 -163.35 -77.97
N ARG A 36 -18.60 -163.89 -77.26
CA ARG A 36 -18.94 -163.44 -75.90
C ARG A 36 -17.77 -163.55 -74.92
N ASP A 37 -16.86 -164.50 -75.16
CA ASP A 37 -15.67 -164.75 -74.34
C ASP A 37 -14.61 -163.64 -74.43
N ALA A 38 -14.74 -162.69 -75.37
CA ALA A 38 -13.78 -161.58 -75.55
C ALA A 38 -14.10 -160.34 -74.69
N PHE A 39 -15.34 -160.16 -74.25
CA PHE A 39 -15.76 -159.01 -73.46
C PHE A 39 -15.04 -158.85 -72.12
N PRO A 40 -14.74 -159.90 -71.32
CA PRO A 40 -14.06 -159.75 -70.03
C PRO A 40 -12.66 -159.12 -70.15
N THR A 41 -11.90 -159.50 -71.18
CA THR A 41 -10.53 -159.00 -71.41
C THR A 41 -10.55 -157.52 -71.82
N LEU A 42 -11.53 -157.13 -72.65
CA LEU A 42 -11.78 -155.74 -73.03
C LEU A 42 -12.14 -154.87 -71.82
N LEU A 43 -13.07 -155.33 -70.99
CA LEU A 43 -13.53 -154.61 -69.80
C LEU A 43 -12.37 -154.38 -68.81
N ALA A 44 -11.52 -155.39 -68.61
CA ALA A 44 -10.34 -155.29 -67.74
C ALA A 44 -9.27 -154.29 -68.26
N GLY A 45 -9.15 -154.13 -69.58
CA GLY A 45 -8.28 -153.11 -70.18
C GLY A 45 -8.79 -151.69 -69.92
N ILE A 46 -10.07 -151.44 -70.25
CA ILE A 46 -10.71 -150.12 -70.13
C ILE A 46 -10.83 -149.70 -68.65
N GLU A 47 -11.12 -150.63 -67.74
CA GLU A 47 -11.12 -150.34 -66.29
C GLU A 47 -9.76 -149.85 -65.78
N ARG A 48 -8.62 -150.35 -66.31
CA ARG A 48 -7.29 -149.89 -65.89
C ARG A 48 -7.07 -148.43 -66.29
N ALA A 49 -7.21 -148.08 -67.57
CA ALA A 49 -7.04 -146.69 -68.04
C ALA A 49 -7.97 -145.71 -67.30
N ARG A 50 -9.21 -146.14 -67.04
CA ARG A 50 -10.21 -145.41 -66.24
C ARG A 50 -9.79 -145.15 -64.78
N THR A 51 -8.94 -146.00 -64.20
CA THR A 51 -8.42 -145.79 -62.84
C THR A 51 -7.28 -144.77 -62.77
N GLU A 52 -6.42 -144.68 -63.78
CA GLU A 52 -5.29 -143.74 -63.81
C GLU A 52 -5.76 -142.29 -63.99
N VAL A 53 -6.63 -142.02 -64.97
CA VAL A 53 -7.23 -140.67 -65.15
C VAL A 53 -8.01 -140.21 -63.91
N LYS A 54 -8.64 -141.14 -63.18
CA LYS A 54 -9.30 -140.85 -61.90
C LYS A 54 -8.32 -140.57 -60.75
N ALA A 55 -7.06 -140.98 -60.84
CA ALA A 55 -6.05 -140.69 -59.82
C ALA A 55 -5.54 -139.24 -59.94
N GLU A 56 -5.21 -138.79 -61.15
CA GLU A 56 -4.70 -137.43 -61.41
C GLU A 56 -5.71 -136.34 -61.02
N ILE A 57 -6.97 -136.47 -61.47
CA ILE A 57 -8.04 -135.52 -61.14
C ILE A 57 -8.24 -135.41 -59.62
N ARG A 58 -8.10 -136.53 -58.89
CA ARG A 58 -8.19 -136.56 -57.41
C ARG A 58 -6.97 -135.95 -56.72
N ALA A 59 -5.79 -135.98 -57.32
CA ALA A 59 -4.61 -135.31 -56.79
C ALA A 59 -4.79 -133.77 -56.90
N LEU A 60 -5.15 -133.28 -58.09
CA LEU A 60 -5.43 -131.86 -58.35
C LEU A 60 -6.56 -131.32 -57.47
N SER A 61 -7.68 -132.05 -57.32
CA SER A 61 -8.81 -131.59 -56.50
C SER A 61 -8.48 -131.47 -55.01
N ARG A 62 -7.51 -132.25 -54.50
CA ARG A 62 -7.08 -132.17 -53.09
C ARG A 62 -6.11 -131.02 -52.82
N ALA A 63 -5.34 -130.60 -53.82
CA ALA A 63 -4.34 -129.54 -53.66
C ALA A 63 -4.99 -128.15 -53.52
N ALA A 64 -6.09 -127.89 -54.22
CA ALA A 64 -6.73 -126.56 -54.29
C ALA A 64 -7.89 -126.32 -53.30
N ALA A 65 -8.40 -127.37 -52.63
CA ALA A 65 -9.54 -127.25 -51.73
C ALA A 65 -9.34 -126.36 -50.48
N PRO A 66 -8.22 -126.41 -49.73
CA PRO A 66 -8.17 -125.80 -48.40
C PRO A 66 -8.10 -124.26 -48.41
N ASP A 67 -7.69 -123.63 -49.51
CA ASP A 67 -7.59 -122.16 -49.59
C ASP A 67 -8.97 -121.49 -49.62
N VAL A 68 -9.93 -122.06 -50.35
CA VAL A 68 -11.24 -121.42 -50.60
C VAL A 68 -12.10 -121.36 -49.32
N ASP A 69 -12.12 -122.43 -48.53
CA ASP A 69 -12.88 -122.47 -47.27
C ASP A 69 -12.33 -121.45 -46.25
N SER A 70 -11.02 -121.16 -46.28
CA SER A 70 -10.41 -120.18 -45.38
C SER A 70 -10.88 -118.74 -45.65
N TRP A 71 -11.07 -118.37 -46.92
CA TRP A 71 -11.61 -117.05 -47.30
C TRP A 71 -13.09 -116.91 -46.91
N ILE A 72 -13.88 -117.97 -47.05
CA ILE A 72 -15.30 -117.98 -46.65
C ILE A 72 -15.43 -117.85 -45.12
N ALA A 73 -14.53 -118.47 -44.35
CA ALA A 73 -14.48 -118.31 -42.90
C ALA A 73 -14.14 -116.86 -42.49
N GLN A 74 -13.12 -116.25 -43.10
CA GLN A 74 -12.73 -114.86 -42.85
C GLN A 74 -13.84 -113.86 -43.21
N ALA A 75 -14.54 -114.05 -44.33
CA ALA A 75 -15.65 -113.17 -44.73
C ALA A 75 -16.82 -113.21 -43.73
N LYS A 76 -17.17 -114.40 -43.21
CA LYS A 76 -18.20 -114.54 -42.17
C LYS A 76 -17.77 -113.95 -40.83
N GLN A 77 -16.50 -114.09 -40.46
CA GLN A 77 -15.95 -113.45 -39.26
C GLN A 77 -16.02 -111.93 -39.37
N LEU A 78 -15.63 -111.35 -40.52
CA LEU A 78 -15.71 -109.91 -40.77
C LEU A 78 -17.16 -109.39 -40.66
N GLN A 79 -18.15 -110.10 -41.20
CA GLN A 79 -19.55 -109.73 -41.03
C GLN A 79 -19.97 -109.72 -39.55
N ALA A 80 -19.61 -110.76 -38.78
CA ALA A 80 -19.93 -110.84 -37.36
C ALA A 80 -19.20 -109.77 -36.52
N ASP A 81 -18.01 -109.34 -36.94
CA ASP A 81 -17.26 -108.23 -36.32
C ASP A 81 -17.85 -106.85 -36.68
N ILE A 82 -18.42 -106.68 -37.90
CA ILE A 82 -19.18 -105.50 -38.30
C ILE A 82 -20.50 -105.41 -37.52
N GLU A 83 -21.23 -106.52 -37.36
CA GLU A 83 -22.46 -106.56 -36.59
C GLU A 83 -22.21 -106.29 -35.09
N ARG A 84 -21.13 -106.85 -34.51
CA ARG A 84 -20.71 -106.53 -33.14
C ARG A 84 -20.30 -105.06 -32.98
N SER A 85 -19.45 -104.53 -33.86
CA SER A 85 -19.03 -103.11 -33.77
C SER A 85 -20.19 -102.12 -33.96
N ARG A 86 -21.18 -102.45 -34.80
CA ARG A 86 -22.43 -101.66 -34.90
C ARG A 86 -23.25 -101.71 -33.60
N ALA A 87 -23.34 -102.87 -32.94
CA ALA A 87 -24.01 -102.98 -31.65
C ALA A 87 -23.28 -102.16 -30.56
N THR A 88 -21.95 -102.28 -30.47
CA THR A 88 -21.13 -101.48 -29.54
C THR A 88 -21.24 -99.98 -29.82
N ALA A 89 -21.28 -99.55 -31.08
CA ALA A 89 -21.48 -98.14 -31.42
C ALA A 89 -22.86 -97.62 -30.97
N HIS A 90 -23.91 -98.44 -31.05
CA HIS A 90 -25.24 -98.05 -30.57
C HIS A 90 -25.31 -97.97 -29.04
N ASP A 91 -24.70 -98.92 -28.34
CA ASP A 91 -24.55 -98.92 -26.87
C ASP A 91 -23.74 -97.69 -26.40
N ILE A 92 -22.64 -97.34 -27.07
CA ILE A 92 -21.88 -96.11 -26.79
C ILE A 92 -22.74 -94.84 -26.97
N VAL A 93 -23.58 -94.78 -28.01
CA VAL A 93 -24.51 -93.64 -28.19
C VAL A 93 -25.55 -93.61 -27.07
N GLN A 94 -26.14 -94.75 -26.71
CA GLN A 94 -27.12 -94.82 -25.61
C GLN A 94 -26.50 -94.43 -24.26
N GLN A 95 -25.25 -94.84 -24.00
CA GLN A 95 -24.49 -94.43 -22.82
C GLN A 95 -24.13 -92.93 -22.86
N ALA A 96 -23.83 -92.36 -24.02
CA ALA A 96 -23.58 -90.93 -24.17
C ALA A 96 -24.86 -90.09 -23.99
N GLU A 97 -26.01 -90.56 -24.47
CA GLU A 97 -27.32 -89.93 -24.21
C GLU A 97 -27.67 -89.99 -22.72
N ALA A 98 -27.49 -91.15 -22.08
CA ALA A 98 -27.65 -91.29 -20.63
C ALA A 98 -26.70 -90.34 -19.86
N ALA A 99 -25.42 -90.28 -20.23
CA ALA A 99 -24.45 -89.37 -19.64
C ALA A 99 -24.82 -87.90 -19.84
N ASN A 100 -25.36 -87.51 -21.00
CA ASN A 100 -25.87 -86.15 -21.25
C ASN A 100 -27.04 -85.81 -20.33
N THR A 101 -28.00 -86.73 -20.13
CA THR A 101 -29.10 -86.49 -19.16
C THR A 101 -28.59 -86.40 -17.72
N LEU A 102 -27.59 -87.20 -17.36
CA LEU A 102 -26.95 -87.14 -16.04
C LEU A 102 -26.18 -85.83 -15.84
N HIS A 103 -25.43 -85.37 -16.85
CA HIS A 103 -24.74 -84.08 -16.83
C HIS A 103 -25.71 -82.90 -16.73
N ALA A 104 -26.85 -82.94 -17.43
CA ALA A 104 -27.90 -81.94 -17.28
C ALA A 104 -28.48 -81.93 -15.85
N GLY A 105 -28.72 -83.10 -15.25
CA GLY A 105 -29.14 -83.24 -13.86
C GLY A 105 -28.08 -82.74 -12.85
N VAL A 106 -26.80 -83.00 -13.10
CA VAL A 106 -25.68 -82.48 -12.29
C VAL A 106 -25.55 -80.96 -12.42
N HIS A 107 -25.79 -80.39 -13.60
CA HIS A 107 -25.77 -78.94 -13.84
C HIS A 107 -26.97 -78.21 -13.19
N ASP A 108 -28.16 -78.82 -13.24
CA ASP A 108 -29.35 -78.32 -12.51
C ASP A 108 -29.13 -78.41 -10.98
N ALA A 109 -28.60 -79.53 -10.49
CA ALA A 109 -28.25 -79.71 -9.08
C ALA A 109 -27.15 -78.75 -8.61
N SER A 110 -26.11 -78.49 -9.42
CA SER A 110 -25.05 -77.54 -9.06
C SER A 110 -25.53 -76.09 -9.14
N GLY A 111 -26.41 -75.74 -10.08
CA GLY A 111 -27.11 -74.46 -10.12
C GLY A 111 -27.96 -74.22 -8.88
N LYS A 112 -28.73 -75.23 -8.45
CA LYS A 112 -29.50 -75.20 -7.18
C LYS A 112 -28.60 -75.10 -5.95
N ALA A 113 -27.47 -75.80 -5.92
CA ALA A 113 -26.49 -75.70 -4.83
C ALA A 113 -25.82 -74.33 -4.79
N ALA A 114 -25.51 -73.71 -5.94
CA ALA A 114 -24.99 -72.36 -6.03
C ALA A 114 -26.02 -71.31 -5.56
N LEU A 115 -27.28 -71.46 -5.96
CA LEU A 115 -28.38 -70.63 -5.45
C LEU A 115 -28.50 -70.75 -3.93
N LEU A 116 -28.60 -71.97 -3.39
CA LEU A 116 -28.67 -72.20 -1.94
C LEU A 116 -27.45 -71.66 -1.18
N LYS A 117 -26.25 -71.70 -1.77
CA LYS A 117 -25.05 -71.10 -1.18
C LYS A 117 -25.13 -69.57 -1.16
N ASN A 118 -25.67 -68.95 -2.20
CA ASN A 118 -25.87 -67.50 -2.27
C ASN A 118 -26.96 -67.05 -1.28
N GLU A 119 -28.08 -67.78 -1.20
CA GLU A 119 -29.14 -67.54 -0.20
C GLU A 119 -28.62 -67.71 1.23
N LEU A 120 -27.80 -68.73 1.50
CA LEU A 120 -27.19 -68.91 2.82
C LEU A 120 -26.26 -67.75 3.17
N ALA A 121 -25.39 -67.33 2.24
CA ALA A 121 -24.52 -66.15 2.44
C ALA A 121 -25.31 -64.84 2.61
N PHE A 122 -26.47 -64.69 1.94
CA PHE A 122 -27.38 -63.57 2.14
C PHE A 122 -28.04 -63.60 3.53
N ASN A 123 -28.49 -64.77 4.00
CA ASN A 123 -29.08 -64.92 5.33
C ASN A 123 -28.05 -64.74 6.45
N ASP A 124 -26.81 -65.22 6.28
CA ASP A 124 -25.70 -64.99 7.22
C ASP A 124 -25.36 -63.50 7.34
N THR A 125 -25.23 -62.81 6.19
CA THR A 125 -24.93 -61.36 6.19
C THR A 125 -26.09 -60.52 6.72
N LEU A 126 -27.34 -60.88 6.40
CA LEU A 126 -28.53 -60.27 6.99
C LEU A 126 -28.58 -60.47 8.52
N THR A 127 -28.32 -61.68 9.00
CA THR A 127 -28.28 -61.97 10.45
C THR A 127 -27.19 -61.16 11.15
N ALA A 128 -25.97 -61.13 10.60
CA ALA A 128 -24.87 -60.34 11.15
C ALA A 128 -25.15 -58.82 11.16
N THR A 129 -25.88 -58.28 10.18
CA THR A 129 -26.28 -56.86 10.21
C THR A 129 -27.39 -56.58 11.22
N LEU A 130 -28.36 -57.49 11.38
CA LEU A 130 -29.39 -57.37 12.41
C LEU A 130 -28.81 -57.46 13.83
N GLU A 131 -27.81 -58.33 14.06
CA GLU A 131 -27.08 -58.38 15.32
C GLU A 131 -26.30 -57.09 15.62
N ARG A 132 -25.62 -56.52 14.62
CA ARG A 132 -24.94 -55.21 14.77
C ARG A 132 -25.93 -54.08 15.05
N ILE A 133 -27.09 -54.07 14.39
CA ILE A 133 -28.17 -53.10 14.64
C ILE A 133 -28.71 -53.24 16.07
N LYS A 134 -28.87 -54.46 16.58
CA LYS A 134 -29.28 -54.74 17.97
C LYS A 134 -28.20 -54.34 18.98
N GLN A 135 -26.93 -54.55 18.68
CA GLN A 135 -25.81 -54.09 19.52
C GLN A 135 -25.77 -52.55 19.57
N ALA A 136 -25.91 -51.89 18.42
CA ALA A 136 -25.99 -50.43 18.32
C ALA A 136 -27.19 -49.84 19.08
N SER A 137 -28.38 -50.47 19.02
CA SER A 137 -29.53 -50.00 19.81
C SER A 137 -29.30 -50.15 21.31
N LEU A 138 -28.78 -51.30 21.77
CA LEU A 138 -28.47 -51.53 23.18
C LEU A 138 -27.39 -50.57 23.72
N LEU A 139 -26.42 -50.18 22.90
CA LEU A 139 -25.42 -49.17 23.25
C LEU A 139 -26.00 -47.75 23.28
N LEU A 140 -26.99 -47.43 22.44
CA LEU A 140 -27.74 -46.15 22.52
C LEU A 140 -28.65 -46.11 23.76
N ASP A 141 -29.27 -47.22 24.14
CA ASP A 141 -30.04 -47.35 25.37
C ASP A 141 -29.12 -47.13 26.58
N GLY A 142 -28.02 -47.90 26.69
CA GLY A 142 -27.04 -47.75 27.77
C GLY A 142 -26.25 -46.43 27.76
N ALA A 143 -26.25 -45.66 26.65
CA ALA A 143 -25.73 -44.30 26.59
C ALA A 143 -26.75 -43.28 27.12
N GLN A 144 -28.03 -43.50 26.84
CA GLN A 144 -29.14 -42.70 27.38
C GLN A 144 -29.25 -42.89 28.90
N ASP A 145 -29.08 -44.11 29.41
CA ASP A 145 -29.05 -44.39 30.85
C ASP A 145 -27.87 -43.66 31.54
N ALA A 146 -26.66 -43.76 30.98
CA ALA A 146 -25.49 -43.02 31.49
C ALA A 146 -25.66 -41.50 31.46
N ALA A 147 -26.37 -40.96 30.46
CA ALA A 147 -26.70 -39.54 30.40
C ALA A 147 -27.69 -39.12 31.51
N LEU A 148 -28.59 -40.02 31.95
CA LEU A 148 -29.47 -39.79 33.11
C LEU A 148 -28.70 -39.90 34.44
N GLU A 149 -27.69 -40.78 34.51
CA GLU A 149 -26.76 -40.93 35.63
C GLU A 149 -25.67 -39.84 35.68
N GLN A 150 -25.74 -38.83 34.80
CA GLN A 150 -24.78 -37.72 34.65
C GLN A 150 -23.35 -38.11 34.23
N ASP A 151 -23.08 -39.37 33.87
CA ASP A 151 -21.80 -39.80 33.29
C ASP A 151 -21.70 -39.44 31.80
N ILE A 152 -21.35 -38.17 31.55
CA ILE A 152 -21.14 -37.63 30.20
C ILE A 152 -20.03 -38.41 29.47
N LEU A 153 -18.97 -38.84 30.16
CA LEU A 153 -17.82 -39.47 29.51
C LEU A 153 -18.12 -40.92 29.08
N GLY A 154 -18.76 -41.71 29.93
CA GLY A 154 -19.23 -43.04 29.56
C GLY A 154 -20.35 -43.00 28.52
N ALA A 155 -21.24 -42.01 28.56
CA ALA A 155 -22.24 -41.78 27.51
C ALA A 155 -21.57 -41.46 26.15
N LEU A 156 -20.60 -40.54 26.11
CA LEU A 156 -19.86 -40.20 24.89
C LEU A 156 -19.05 -41.37 24.33
N GLN A 157 -18.42 -42.19 25.18
CA GLN A 157 -17.71 -43.40 24.74
C GLN A 157 -18.67 -44.41 24.10
N LYS A 158 -19.86 -44.62 24.68
CA LYS A 158 -20.89 -45.52 24.12
C LYS A 158 -21.44 -44.99 22.78
N VAL A 159 -21.69 -43.68 22.66
CA VAL A 159 -22.10 -43.05 21.38
C VAL A 159 -21.02 -43.22 20.31
N HIS A 160 -19.74 -42.99 20.64
CA HIS A 160 -18.65 -43.22 19.69
C HIS A 160 -18.51 -44.69 19.26
N GLN A 161 -18.78 -45.65 20.17
CA GLN A 161 -18.86 -47.06 19.79
C GLN A 161 -20.01 -47.32 18.80
N VAL A 162 -21.18 -46.71 18.99
CA VAL A 162 -22.32 -46.80 18.06
C VAL A 162 -21.95 -46.26 16.67
N ASP A 163 -21.27 -45.11 16.58
CA ASP A 163 -20.80 -44.58 15.29
C ASP A 163 -19.88 -45.56 14.57
N ASN A 164 -18.97 -46.22 15.31
CA ASN A 164 -18.13 -47.28 14.76
C ASN A 164 -18.98 -48.48 14.27
N TYR A 165 -19.99 -48.94 15.00
CA TYR A 165 -20.90 -50.00 14.53
C TYR A 165 -21.67 -49.59 13.27
N ILE A 166 -22.13 -48.33 13.17
CA ILE A 166 -22.82 -47.79 11.99
C ILE A 166 -21.89 -47.73 10.77
N LEU A 167 -20.64 -47.30 10.93
CA LEU A 167 -19.63 -47.31 9.86
C LEU A 167 -19.38 -48.73 9.32
N HIS A 168 -19.38 -49.74 10.20
CA HIS A 168 -19.20 -51.15 9.84
C HIS A 168 -20.49 -51.85 9.33
N LEU A 169 -21.55 -51.11 8.97
CA LEU A 169 -22.72 -51.63 8.25
C LEU A 169 -22.50 -51.75 6.73
N GLY A 170 -21.44 -51.13 6.18
CA GLY A 170 -21.09 -51.25 4.76
C GLY A 170 -22.24 -50.83 3.83
N PRO A 171 -22.68 -51.68 2.89
CA PRO A 171 -23.79 -51.36 1.96
C PRO A 171 -25.11 -50.97 2.65
N PHE A 172 -25.31 -51.33 3.92
CA PHE A 172 -26.55 -51.04 4.65
C PHE A 172 -26.54 -49.68 5.36
N ARG A 173 -25.47 -48.89 5.22
CA ARG A 173 -25.35 -47.53 5.80
C ARG A 173 -26.46 -46.58 5.34
N ASP A 174 -26.89 -46.67 4.09
CA ASP A 174 -27.92 -45.78 3.52
C ASP A 174 -29.35 -46.27 3.79
N THR A 175 -29.52 -47.30 4.62
CA THR A 175 -30.86 -47.78 5.01
C THR A 175 -31.53 -46.84 6.00
N ARG A 176 -32.87 -46.81 5.97
CA ARG A 176 -33.69 -46.04 6.93
C ARG A 176 -33.40 -46.41 8.39
N VAL A 177 -32.97 -47.64 8.68
CA VAL A 177 -32.64 -48.10 10.04
C VAL A 177 -31.34 -47.47 10.52
N ALA A 178 -30.28 -47.47 9.70
CA ALA A 178 -29.04 -46.78 10.00
C ALA A 178 -29.26 -45.26 10.17
N GLY A 179 -30.07 -44.64 9.32
CA GLY A 179 -30.45 -43.23 9.47
C GLY A 179 -31.22 -42.91 10.76
N VAL A 180 -32.07 -43.82 11.25
CA VAL A 180 -32.76 -43.67 12.54
C VAL A 180 -31.80 -43.83 13.73
N LEU A 181 -30.87 -44.81 13.68
CA LEU A 181 -29.83 -44.98 14.69
C LEU A 181 -28.93 -43.74 14.75
N GLN A 182 -28.46 -43.23 13.60
CA GLN A 182 -27.64 -42.02 13.53
C GLN A 182 -28.40 -40.78 14.01
N LYS A 183 -29.70 -40.66 13.71
CA LYS A 183 -30.53 -39.58 14.27
C LYS A 183 -30.61 -39.65 15.80
N ARG A 184 -30.80 -40.84 16.38
CA ARG A 184 -30.82 -41.01 17.85
C ARG A 184 -29.44 -40.74 18.48
N ALA A 185 -28.36 -41.18 17.84
CA ALA A 185 -26.99 -40.88 18.26
C ALA A 185 -26.74 -39.36 18.28
N ASN A 186 -27.11 -38.64 17.22
CA ASN A 186 -27.02 -37.17 17.17
C ASN A 186 -27.87 -36.51 18.26
N GLN A 187 -29.12 -36.94 18.47
CA GLN A 187 -29.98 -36.38 19.52
C GLN A 187 -29.40 -36.56 20.93
N LEU A 188 -28.78 -37.71 21.24
CA LEU A 188 -28.06 -37.91 22.50
C LEU A 188 -26.80 -37.04 22.57
N ARG A 189 -26.03 -36.95 21.48
CA ARG A 189 -24.83 -36.11 21.38
C ARG A 189 -25.14 -34.62 21.62
N ASP A 190 -26.24 -34.13 21.07
CA ASP A 190 -26.68 -32.74 21.23
C ASP A 190 -27.20 -32.46 22.66
N ALA A 191 -27.90 -33.41 23.28
CA ALA A 191 -28.33 -33.32 24.69
C ALA A 191 -27.15 -33.37 25.68
N LEU A 192 -26.14 -34.20 25.40
CA LEU A 192 -24.86 -34.23 26.14
C LEU A 192 -24.09 -32.92 25.95
N ALA A 193 -24.11 -32.33 24.75
CA ALA A 193 -23.50 -31.04 24.48
C ALA A 193 -24.21 -29.88 25.19
N GLU A 194 -25.54 -29.87 25.27
CA GLU A 194 -26.27 -28.89 26.08
C GLU A 194 -25.90 -29.03 27.56
N THR A 195 -25.85 -30.27 28.07
CA THR A 195 -25.52 -30.55 29.48
C THR A 195 -24.08 -30.17 29.82
N ALA A 196 -23.11 -30.49 28.97
CA ALA A 196 -21.71 -30.06 29.14
C ALA A 196 -21.56 -28.54 29.02
N THR A 197 -22.32 -27.88 28.13
CA THR A 197 -22.33 -26.40 28.01
C THR A 197 -22.95 -25.74 29.24
N ARG A 198 -23.97 -26.37 29.84
CA ARG A 198 -24.61 -25.91 31.09
C ARG A 198 -23.64 -26.05 32.26
N ALA A 199 -22.97 -27.20 32.40
CA ALA A 199 -21.93 -27.42 33.41
C ALA A 199 -20.77 -26.41 33.25
N TRP A 200 -20.30 -26.17 32.03
CA TRP A 200 -19.29 -25.14 31.73
C TRP A 200 -19.72 -23.74 32.20
N GLY A 201 -20.98 -23.34 31.95
CA GLY A 201 -21.52 -22.05 32.39
C GLY A 201 -21.69 -21.90 33.92
N LEU A 202 -21.74 -23.01 34.66
CA LEU A 202 -21.82 -23.03 36.13
C LEU A 202 -20.43 -23.14 36.79
N LEU A 203 -19.50 -23.85 36.15
CA LEU A 203 -18.09 -23.92 36.57
C LEU A 203 -17.34 -22.61 36.30
N LEU A 204 -17.67 -21.93 35.19
CA LEU A 204 -17.04 -20.68 34.74
C LEU A 204 -18.08 -19.56 34.58
N ALA A 205 -18.76 -19.24 35.68
CA ALA A 205 -19.77 -18.18 35.69
C ALA A 205 -19.11 -16.79 35.59
N ALA A 206 -19.44 -16.05 34.53
CA ALA A 206 -18.98 -14.70 34.26
C ALA A 206 -20.16 -13.72 34.32
N ASP A 207 -20.25 -12.98 35.43
CA ASP A 207 -21.30 -12.00 35.69
C ASP A 207 -20.88 -10.62 35.15
N ILE A 208 -21.48 -10.25 34.01
CA ILE A 208 -21.24 -8.97 33.33
C ILE A 208 -21.73 -7.77 34.16
N PRO A 209 -22.98 -7.73 34.69
CA PRO A 209 -23.42 -6.61 35.52
C PRO A 209 -22.72 -6.51 36.89
N ALA A 210 -22.37 -7.61 37.54
CA ALA A 210 -21.59 -7.60 38.80
C ALA A 210 -20.08 -7.38 38.58
N ARG A 211 -19.61 -7.50 37.33
CA ARG A 211 -18.19 -7.39 36.92
C ARG A 211 -17.29 -8.40 37.61
N SER A 212 -17.77 -9.64 37.74
CA SER A 212 -17.05 -10.72 38.40
C SER A 212 -16.99 -11.98 37.54
N VAL A 213 -15.95 -12.79 37.76
CA VAL A 213 -15.81 -14.12 37.17
C VAL A 213 -15.42 -15.08 38.28
N THR A 214 -16.22 -16.11 38.49
CA THR A 214 -16.01 -17.16 39.49
C THR A 214 -15.56 -18.44 38.79
N VAL A 215 -14.49 -19.07 39.29
CA VAL A 215 -14.03 -20.39 38.82
C VAL A 215 -14.33 -21.40 39.93
N ASN A 216 -15.38 -22.20 39.74
CA ASN A 216 -15.81 -23.23 40.68
C ASN A 216 -15.14 -24.56 40.31
N ASP A 217 -14.44 -25.20 41.26
CA ASP A 217 -13.72 -26.47 41.00
C ASP A 217 -14.67 -27.66 40.70
N GLN A 218 -15.88 -27.65 41.28
CA GLN A 218 -16.89 -28.70 41.13
C GLN A 218 -18.32 -28.13 41.11
N VAL A 219 -19.16 -28.69 40.22
CA VAL A 219 -20.62 -28.48 40.19
C VAL A 219 -21.27 -29.82 39.82
N ASP A 220 -22.30 -30.25 40.56
CA ASP A 220 -23.08 -31.47 40.29
C ASP A 220 -22.21 -32.72 40.01
N ASN A 221 -21.21 -32.96 40.86
CA ASN A 221 -20.16 -34.00 40.73
C ASN A 221 -19.26 -33.91 39.47
N MET A 222 -19.44 -32.91 38.61
CA MET A 222 -18.60 -32.66 37.44
C MET A 222 -17.42 -31.77 37.81
N THR A 223 -16.21 -32.18 37.40
CA THR A 223 -14.98 -31.37 37.54
C THR A 223 -14.68 -30.64 36.22
N LEU A 224 -13.99 -29.49 36.30
CA LEU A 224 -13.60 -28.73 35.11
C LEU A 224 -12.82 -29.56 34.06
N PRO A 225 -11.85 -30.45 34.41
CA PRO A 225 -11.19 -31.33 33.44
C PRO A 225 -12.14 -32.33 32.74
N MET A 226 -13.14 -32.88 33.45
CA MET A 226 -14.13 -33.78 32.84
C MET A 226 -15.02 -33.07 31.82
N VAL A 227 -15.42 -31.82 32.11
CA VAL A 227 -16.21 -31.00 31.19
C VAL A 227 -15.37 -30.58 29.97
N VAL A 228 -14.06 -30.32 30.13
CA VAL A 228 -13.14 -30.08 29.00
C VAL A 228 -13.02 -31.30 28.10
N ASP A 229 -12.82 -32.51 28.65
CA ASP A 229 -12.74 -33.75 27.85
C ASP A 229 -14.07 -34.11 27.18
N ALA A 230 -15.20 -33.78 27.79
CA ALA A 230 -16.50 -33.89 27.14
C ALA A 230 -16.65 -32.90 25.96
N LEU A 231 -16.35 -31.62 26.17
CA LEU A 231 -16.48 -30.57 25.15
C LEU A 231 -15.47 -30.71 24.00
N SER A 232 -14.29 -31.30 24.24
CA SER A 232 -13.31 -31.60 23.20
C SER A 232 -13.80 -32.74 22.29
N ARG A 233 -14.26 -33.87 22.87
CA ARG A 233 -14.88 -35.00 22.15
C ARG A 233 -16.12 -34.59 21.34
N LEU A 234 -16.86 -33.59 21.82
CA LEU A 234 -18.04 -33.04 21.15
C LEU A 234 -17.72 -32.02 20.03
N GLY A 235 -16.49 -31.51 19.96
CA GLY A 235 -16.09 -30.45 19.03
C GLY A 235 -16.64 -29.06 19.38
N THR A 236 -17.11 -28.85 20.62
CA THR A 236 -17.76 -27.60 21.06
C THR A 236 -16.90 -26.73 21.97
N LEU A 237 -15.71 -27.21 22.36
CA LEU A 237 -14.80 -26.52 23.28
C LEU A 237 -14.41 -25.10 22.80
N ASP A 238 -13.98 -24.92 21.54
CA ASP A 238 -13.62 -23.59 21.01
C ASP A 238 -14.78 -22.59 21.06
N ALA A 239 -16.02 -23.04 20.80
CA ALA A 239 -17.20 -22.19 20.88
C ALA A 239 -17.54 -21.80 22.32
N ALA A 240 -17.24 -22.66 23.30
CA ALA A 240 -17.38 -22.35 24.73
C ALA A 240 -16.27 -21.40 25.21
N LEU A 241 -15.02 -21.62 24.78
CA LEU A 241 -13.86 -20.76 25.05
C LEU A 241 -14.07 -19.35 24.49
N LEU A 242 -14.51 -19.20 23.22
CA LEU A 242 -14.77 -17.89 22.60
C LEU A 242 -15.93 -17.13 23.28
N LYS A 243 -16.92 -17.83 23.82
CA LYS A 243 -17.99 -17.22 24.64
C LYS A 243 -17.43 -16.73 25.98
N PHE A 244 -16.66 -17.57 26.67
CA PHE A 244 -16.04 -17.22 27.95
C PHE A 244 -15.04 -16.06 27.81
N GLN A 245 -14.16 -16.10 26.80
CA GLN A 245 -13.25 -15.01 26.45
C GLN A 245 -14.00 -13.68 26.31
N LYS A 246 -15.08 -13.64 25.52
CA LYS A 246 -15.89 -12.42 25.33
C LYS A 246 -16.56 -11.97 26.63
N ALA A 247 -17.09 -12.88 27.44
CA ALA A 247 -17.68 -12.54 28.73
C ALA A 247 -16.62 -11.96 29.70
N PHE A 248 -15.46 -12.59 29.81
CA PHE A 248 -14.31 -12.12 30.61
C PHE A 248 -13.81 -10.74 30.15
N GLU A 249 -13.71 -10.53 28.83
CA GLU A 249 -13.34 -9.26 28.23
C GLU A 249 -14.32 -8.13 28.59
N HIS A 250 -15.64 -8.42 28.63
CA HIS A 250 -16.67 -7.44 28.96
C HIS A 250 -16.86 -7.23 30.47
N ALA A 251 -16.67 -8.26 31.30
CA ALA A 251 -16.84 -8.19 32.75
C ALA A 251 -15.62 -7.58 33.46
N ILE A 252 -14.39 -7.89 33.02
CA ILE A 252 -13.16 -7.52 33.72
C ILE A 252 -12.30 -6.55 32.91
N VAL A 253 -11.91 -6.93 31.68
CA VAL A 253 -10.90 -6.18 30.90
C VAL A 253 -11.41 -4.78 30.51
N ARG A 254 -12.58 -4.69 29.87
CA ARG A 254 -13.14 -3.39 29.44
C ARG A 254 -13.41 -2.45 30.63
N PRO A 255 -14.07 -2.86 31.73
CA PRO A 255 -14.31 -1.97 32.86
C PRO A 255 -13.03 -1.49 33.56
N ARG A 256 -11.94 -2.27 33.53
CA ARG A 256 -10.66 -1.83 34.11
C ARG A 256 -9.91 -0.84 33.21
N LEU A 257 -9.84 -1.08 31.90
CA LEU A 257 -9.03 -0.27 30.98
C LEU A 257 -9.72 1.01 30.50
N THR A 258 -11.02 0.99 30.21
CA THR A 258 -11.73 2.13 29.56
C THR A 258 -12.09 3.32 30.48
N SER A 259 -11.81 3.22 31.78
CA SER A 259 -12.41 4.10 32.82
C SER A 259 -11.60 5.38 33.11
N LYS A 260 -11.53 6.31 32.15
CA LYS A 260 -10.78 7.59 32.25
C LYS A 260 -11.26 8.60 33.33
N ARG A 261 -12.19 8.21 34.23
CA ARG A 261 -12.75 9.09 35.29
C ARG A 261 -13.06 8.41 36.65
N LYS A 262 -12.80 7.11 36.81
CA LYS A 262 -12.95 6.40 38.11
C LYS A 262 -11.91 5.31 38.24
N SER A 263 -11.20 5.28 39.37
CA SER A 263 -10.35 4.15 39.76
C SER A 263 -11.23 2.91 39.99
N ASN A 264 -11.16 2.00 39.02
CA ASN A 264 -11.64 0.64 39.20
C ASN A 264 -10.43 -0.22 39.50
N ALA A 265 -10.47 -1.07 40.52
CA ALA A 265 -9.34 -1.95 40.88
C ALA A 265 -9.78 -3.40 40.86
N VAL A 266 -8.84 -4.29 40.50
CA VAL A 266 -9.05 -5.73 40.47
C VAL A 266 -8.90 -6.28 41.89
N SER A 267 -9.98 -6.83 42.44
CA SER A 267 -9.97 -7.55 43.71
C SER A 267 -10.13 -9.05 43.46
N ILE A 268 -9.16 -9.85 43.93
CA ILE A 268 -9.24 -11.31 43.93
C ILE A 268 -9.69 -11.77 45.32
N ALA A 269 -10.76 -12.56 45.36
CA ALA A 269 -11.26 -13.23 46.55
C ALA A 269 -11.30 -14.74 46.25
N ASP A 270 -10.16 -15.40 46.49
CA ASP A 270 -9.85 -16.82 46.26
C ASP A 270 -10.30 -17.41 44.92
N ASP A 271 -11.57 -17.73 44.76
CA ASP A 271 -12.17 -18.36 43.57
C ASP A 271 -12.80 -17.32 42.60
N THR A 272 -12.81 -16.04 42.97
CA THR A 272 -13.47 -14.94 42.23
C THR A 272 -12.51 -13.79 41.91
N ILE A 273 -12.46 -13.33 40.65
CA ILE A 273 -12.03 -11.96 40.33
C ILE A 273 -13.27 -11.06 40.30
N ALA A 274 -13.19 -9.86 40.88
CA ALA A 274 -14.17 -8.79 40.66
C ALA A 274 -13.50 -7.44 40.37
N VAL A 275 -14.14 -6.59 39.54
CA VAL A 275 -13.69 -5.21 39.27
C VAL A 275 -14.51 -4.21 40.06
N SER A 276 -14.03 -3.92 41.27
CA SER A 276 -14.59 -2.91 42.16
C SER A 276 -14.44 -1.49 41.58
N SER A 277 -15.37 -0.58 41.88
CA SER A 277 -15.33 0.82 41.43
C SER A 277 -15.30 1.78 42.62
N GLY A 278 -14.29 2.66 42.68
CA GLY A 278 -14.04 3.54 43.83
C GLY A 278 -12.98 3.04 44.82
N ALA A 279 -12.18 2.04 44.43
CA ALA A 279 -11.00 1.63 45.18
C ALA A 279 -9.86 2.67 45.04
N ALA A 280 -8.82 2.54 45.86
CA ALA A 280 -7.57 3.28 45.70
C ALA A 280 -6.96 3.06 44.29
N PRO A 281 -6.22 4.03 43.73
CA PRO A 281 -5.59 3.87 42.42
C PRO A 281 -4.47 2.83 42.47
N SER A 282 -4.78 1.58 42.10
CA SER A 282 -3.80 0.55 41.78
C SER A 282 -3.18 0.80 40.40
N ASP A 283 -1.90 0.45 40.26
CA ASP A 283 -1.26 0.41 38.96
C ASP A 283 -1.94 -0.64 38.06
N VAL A 284 -2.31 -0.21 36.86
CA VAL A 284 -2.99 -1.03 35.85
C VAL A 284 -2.11 -2.21 35.44
N VAL A 285 -0.79 -2.05 35.42
CA VAL A 285 0.15 -3.12 35.08
C VAL A 285 0.15 -4.21 36.16
N THR A 286 0.11 -3.83 37.45
CA THR A 286 -0.09 -4.81 38.54
C THR A 286 -1.45 -5.51 38.48
N ASP A 287 -2.52 -4.80 38.13
CA ASP A 287 -3.85 -5.41 37.99
C ASP A 287 -3.94 -6.40 36.81
N VAL A 288 -3.27 -6.12 35.69
CA VAL A 288 -3.13 -7.06 34.57
C VAL A 288 -2.27 -8.27 34.97
N ARG A 289 -1.22 -8.07 35.78
CA ARG A 289 -0.43 -9.18 36.36
C ARG A 289 -1.28 -10.07 37.27
N HIS A 290 -2.11 -9.51 38.14
CA HIS A 290 -3.03 -10.25 38.99
C HIS A 290 -4.08 -11.05 38.17
N ILE A 291 -4.56 -10.50 37.05
CA ILE A 291 -5.42 -11.23 36.09
C ILE A 291 -4.68 -12.44 35.51
N CYS A 292 -3.44 -12.28 35.02
CA CYS A 292 -2.64 -13.39 34.49
C CYS A 292 -2.31 -14.45 35.56
N GLU A 293 -2.08 -14.03 36.80
CA GLU A 293 -1.82 -14.91 37.94
C GLU A 293 -3.05 -15.74 38.33
N PHE A 294 -4.25 -15.14 38.34
CA PHE A 294 -5.49 -15.89 38.55
C PHE A 294 -5.74 -16.91 37.42
N LEU A 295 -5.59 -16.48 36.16
CA LEU A 295 -5.80 -17.35 34.99
C LEU A 295 -4.82 -18.53 34.95
N SER A 296 -3.57 -18.35 35.39
CA SER A 296 -2.58 -19.44 35.47
C SER A 296 -2.75 -20.34 36.68
N LYS A 297 -3.24 -19.83 37.82
CA LYS A 297 -3.49 -20.63 39.04
C LYS A 297 -4.81 -21.40 39.04
N ARG A 298 -5.87 -20.88 38.41
CA ARG A 298 -7.24 -21.43 38.51
C ARG A 298 -7.75 -22.18 37.28
N LEU A 299 -7.11 -22.02 36.11
CA LEU A 299 -7.51 -22.73 34.90
C LEU A 299 -6.47 -23.79 34.50
N PRO A 300 -6.87 -25.06 34.25
CA PRO A 300 -6.00 -26.07 33.67
C PRO A 300 -5.29 -25.59 32.40
N ALA A 301 -4.05 -26.03 32.17
CA ALA A 301 -3.23 -25.62 31.02
C ALA A 301 -3.93 -25.79 29.66
N SER A 302 -4.79 -26.81 29.52
CA SER A 302 -5.62 -27.09 28.34
C SER A 302 -6.68 -26.02 28.04
N ILE A 303 -7.01 -25.15 29.00
CA ILE A 303 -7.87 -23.97 28.83
C ILE A 303 -7.01 -22.70 28.76
N SER A 304 -6.08 -22.52 29.71
CA SER A 304 -5.43 -21.23 29.92
C SER A 304 -4.55 -20.79 28.76
N GLY A 305 -3.81 -21.71 28.12
CA GLY A 305 -3.06 -21.39 26.88
C GLY A 305 -3.98 -20.87 25.76
N PRO A 306 -4.91 -21.68 25.22
CA PRO A 306 -5.80 -21.28 24.13
C PRO A 306 -6.73 -20.09 24.45
N LEU A 307 -7.00 -19.82 25.73
CA LEU A 307 -7.71 -18.63 26.18
C LEU A 307 -6.79 -17.39 26.14
N CYS A 308 -5.59 -17.47 26.71
CA CYS A 308 -4.65 -16.36 26.78
C CYS A 308 -4.09 -15.97 25.41
N GLU A 309 -3.83 -16.92 24.50
CA GLU A 309 -3.48 -16.64 23.09
C GLU A 309 -4.50 -15.71 22.41
N LYS A 310 -5.79 -15.87 22.70
CA LYS A 310 -6.88 -15.10 22.10
C LYS A 310 -7.22 -13.84 22.91
N LEU A 311 -7.01 -13.85 24.22
CA LEU A 311 -7.33 -12.76 25.13
C LEU A 311 -6.22 -11.69 25.19
N LEU A 312 -4.94 -12.10 25.29
CA LEU A 312 -3.82 -11.19 25.57
C LEU A 312 -3.64 -10.09 24.52
N PRO A 313 -3.69 -10.33 23.19
CA PRO A 313 -3.55 -9.24 22.21
C PRO A 313 -4.63 -8.17 22.36
N GLY A 314 -5.86 -8.55 22.73
CA GLY A 314 -6.96 -7.62 23.01
C GLY A 314 -6.88 -6.91 24.37
N VAL A 315 -6.05 -7.40 25.30
CA VAL A 315 -5.69 -6.73 26.56
C VAL A 315 -4.52 -5.78 26.31
N VAL A 316 -3.46 -6.24 25.65
CA VAL A 316 -2.20 -5.52 25.41
C VAL A 316 -2.42 -4.31 24.51
N SER A 317 -3.07 -4.46 23.35
CA SER A 317 -3.39 -3.34 22.46
C SER A 317 -4.17 -2.20 23.14
N ARG A 318 -5.07 -2.54 24.09
CA ARG A 318 -5.79 -1.54 24.90
C ARG A 318 -4.96 -0.98 26.05
N LEU A 319 -4.14 -1.80 26.71
CA LEU A 319 -3.21 -1.33 27.73
C LEU A 319 -2.25 -0.30 27.13
N ILE A 320 -1.77 -0.54 25.91
CA ILE A 320 -0.97 0.40 25.12
C ILE A 320 -1.78 1.68 24.84
N ALA A 321 -2.87 1.60 24.08
CA ALA A 321 -3.57 2.79 23.57
C ALA A 321 -4.33 3.63 24.64
N ASP A 322 -4.93 3.01 25.66
CA ASP A 322 -5.72 3.73 26.67
C ASP A 322 -4.91 4.16 27.91
N TRP A 323 -3.73 3.57 28.15
CA TRP A 323 -2.94 3.81 29.37
C TRP A 323 -1.45 4.08 29.14
N LEU A 324 -0.71 3.19 28.47
CA LEU A 324 0.75 3.33 28.36
C LEU A 324 1.16 4.48 27.43
N ASP A 325 0.53 4.62 26.27
CA ASP A 325 0.82 5.76 25.38
C ASP A 325 0.39 7.08 26.04
N PRO A 326 -0.78 7.21 26.70
CA PRO A 326 -1.09 8.35 27.55
C PRO A 326 -0.10 8.63 28.69
N SER A 327 0.54 7.61 29.29
CA SER A 327 1.47 7.79 30.42
C SER A 327 2.86 8.31 30.02
N ILE A 328 3.19 8.36 28.73
CA ILE A 328 4.46 8.91 28.22
C ILE A 328 4.62 10.39 28.65
N PRO A 329 5.65 10.72 29.45
CA PRO A 329 5.79 12.05 30.03
C PRO A 329 6.31 13.08 29.03
N VAL A 330 5.76 14.30 29.07
CA VAL A 330 6.14 15.42 28.20
C VAL A 330 7.38 16.17 28.73
N SER A 331 7.55 16.26 30.05
CA SER A 331 8.73 16.84 30.71
C SER A 331 9.67 15.77 31.26
N LEU A 332 10.91 16.17 31.57
CA LEU A 332 11.92 15.27 32.17
C LEU A 332 11.63 14.94 33.64
N ASP A 333 10.86 15.79 34.35
CA ASP A 333 10.60 15.64 35.80
C ASP A 333 9.83 14.36 36.15
N HIS A 334 8.98 13.88 35.24
CA HIS A 334 8.15 12.69 35.43
C HIS A 334 8.81 11.40 34.90
N LEU A 335 10.05 11.48 34.43
CA LEU A 335 10.79 10.35 33.85
C LEU A 335 11.02 9.21 34.85
N GLY A 336 11.18 9.49 36.15
CA GLY A 336 11.32 8.48 37.20
C GLY A 336 10.09 7.59 37.34
N SER A 337 8.90 8.18 37.50
CA SER A 337 7.64 7.42 37.55
C SER A 337 7.35 6.66 36.25
N PHE A 338 7.80 7.17 35.10
CA PHE A 338 7.73 6.44 33.84
C PHE A 338 8.69 5.23 33.83
N GLN A 339 9.91 5.37 34.34
CA GLN A 339 10.87 4.27 34.50
C GLN A 339 10.34 3.17 35.43
N ASP A 340 9.65 3.53 36.52
CA ASP A 340 8.94 2.57 37.38
C ASP A 340 7.88 1.78 36.61
N THR A 341 7.05 2.46 35.80
CA THR A 341 6.05 1.78 34.95
C THR A 341 6.69 0.90 33.88
N LEU A 342 7.79 1.32 33.26
CA LEU A 342 8.53 0.52 32.27
C LEU A 342 9.15 -0.73 32.89
N SER A 343 9.68 -0.63 34.12
CA SER A 343 10.16 -1.79 34.87
C SER A 343 9.03 -2.77 35.20
N SER A 344 7.84 -2.23 35.52
CA SER A 344 6.64 -3.00 35.83
C SER A 344 6.11 -3.73 34.58
N VAL A 345 6.03 -3.04 33.44
CA VAL A 345 5.65 -3.63 32.13
C VAL A 345 6.65 -4.71 31.71
N SER A 346 7.95 -4.46 31.87
CA SER A 346 9.00 -5.45 31.61
C SER A 346 8.88 -6.68 32.52
N SER A 347 8.48 -6.49 33.79
CA SER A 347 8.22 -7.60 34.71
C SER A 347 6.98 -8.41 34.35
N LEU A 348 5.94 -7.75 33.81
CA LEU A 348 4.74 -8.39 33.30
C LEU A 348 5.02 -9.19 32.02
N ALA A 349 5.74 -8.61 31.06
CA ALA A 349 6.07 -9.28 29.80
C ALA A 349 6.87 -10.57 30.03
N ARG A 350 7.91 -10.52 30.89
CA ARG A 350 8.66 -11.72 31.32
C ARG A 350 7.77 -12.75 32.02
N TYR A 351 6.90 -12.32 32.94
CA TYR A 351 6.00 -13.24 33.64
C TYR A 351 5.00 -13.95 32.70
N VAL A 352 4.57 -13.29 31.62
CA VAL A 352 3.72 -13.90 30.59
C VAL A 352 4.50 -14.86 29.68
N GLU A 353 5.78 -14.56 29.40
CA GLU A 353 6.68 -15.47 28.67
C GLU A 353 7.10 -16.70 29.51
N ASP A 354 7.32 -16.55 30.82
CA ASP A 354 7.53 -17.65 31.77
C ASP A 354 6.33 -18.64 31.82
N LEU A 355 5.12 -18.13 31.57
CA LEU A 355 3.88 -18.91 31.44
C LEU A 355 3.70 -19.53 30.04
N GLY A 356 4.61 -19.26 29.09
CA GLY A 356 4.56 -19.76 27.72
C GLY A 356 3.50 -19.09 26.83
N TRP A 357 3.00 -17.92 27.20
CA TRP A 357 1.95 -17.20 26.46
C TRP A 357 2.55 -16.13 25.54
N PRO A 358 1.94 -15.85 24.36
CA PRO A 358 2.52 -14.91 23.39
C PRO A 358 2.40 -13.44 23.87
N CYS A 359 3.54 -12.78 24.12
CA CYS A 359 3.58 -11.43 24.69
C CYS A 359 4.53 -10.42 23.98
N LYS A 360 4.90 -10.71 22.72
CA LYS A 360 5.88 -9.91 21.96
C LYS A 360 5.57 -8.41 21.90
N GLU A 361 4.29 -8.05 21.79
CA GLU A 361 3.83 -6.65 21.71
C GLU A 361 4.30 -5.77 22.88
N LEU A 362 4.37 -6.30 24.11
CA LEU A 362 4.85 -5.52 25.27
C LEU A 362 6.37 -5.33 25.24
N HIS A 363 7.14 -6.37 24.88
CA HIS A 363 8.58 -6.23 24.71
C HIS A 363 8.92 -5.27 23.55
N GLU A 364 8.23 -5.39 22.41
CA GLU A 364 8.36 -4.46 21.30
C GLU A 364 7.97 -3.01 21.67
N TRP A 365 6.94 -2.79 22.48
CA TRP A 365 6.58 -1.44 22.95
C TRP A 365 7.66 -0.87 23.87
N VAL A 366 8.21 -1.67 24.80
CA VAL A 366 9.34 -1.26 25.67
C VAL A 366 10.58 -0.91 24.83
N GLU A 367 10.95 -1.71 23.82
CA GLU A 367 12.05 -1.38 22.89
C GLU A 367 11.79 -0.12 22.06
N LYS A 368 10.53 0.14 21.70
CA LYS A 368 10.11 1.34 20.94
C LYS A 368 9.97 2.59 21.82
N THR A 369 10.03 2.48 23.15
CA THR A 369 9.90 3.60 24.12
C THR A 369 10.61 4.89 23.70
N PRO A 370 11.93 4.92 23.38
CA PRO A 370 12.60 6.18 22.99
C PRO A 370 12.05 6.78 21.69
N ARG A 371 11.50 5.96 20.77
CA ARG A 371 10.83 6.46 19.54
C ARG A 371 9.44 7.00 19.86
N ASN A 372 8.67 6.30 20.70
CA ASN A 372 7.33 6.72 21.11
C ASN A 372 7.37 8.01 21.94
N TRP A 373 8.36 8.14 22.84
CA TRP A 373 8.62 9.37 23.59
C TRP A 373 9.01 10.54 22.67
N LEU A 374 9.89 10.30 21.70
CA LEU A 374 10.25 11.33 20.71
C LEU A 374 9.06 11.75 19.84
N ALA A 375 8.17 10.82 19.46
CA ALA A 375 6.94 11.11 18.73
C ALA A 375 5.99 11.99 19.57
N ARG A 376 5.72 11.60 20.82
CA ARG A 376 4.91 12.37 21.77
C ARG A 376 5.46 13.79 22.00
N ARG A 377 6.78 13.95 22.09
CA ARG A 377 7.48 15.25 22.23
C ARG A 377 7.39 16.10 20.94
N LYS A 378 7.34 15.47 19.76
CA LYS A 378 7.06 16.15 18.49
C LYS A 378 5.62 16.63 18.41
N GLU A 379 4.65 15.78 18.76
CA GLU A 379 3.23 16.13 18.80
C GLU A 379 2.96 17.30 19.75
N ASP A 380 3.52 17.25 20.95
CA ASP A 380 3.38 18.29 21.98
C ASP A 380 4.00 19.64 21.57
N ALA A 381 5.20 19.62 21.00
CA ALA A 381 5.83 20.83 20.45
C ALA A 381 5.01 21.44 19.29
N LEU A 382 4.48 20.60 18.39
CA LEU A 382 3.65 21.05 17.26
C LEU A 382 2.26 21.55 17.72
N ALA A 383 1.70 20.98 18.79
CA ALA A 383 0.49 21.47 19.44
C ALA A 383 0.74 22.82 20.12
N SER A 384 1.85 22.94 20.85
CA SER A 384 2.29 24.19 21.48
C SER A 384 2.43 25.32 20.46
N VAL A 385 3.05 25.08 19.30
CA VAL A 385 3.14 26.11 18.22
C VAL A 385 1.77 26.55 17.72
N ARG A 386 0.79 25.65 17.57
CA ARG A 386 -0.59 26.03 17.20
C ARG A 386 -1.23 26.92 18.26
N GLU A 387 -1.09 26.56 19.54
CA GLU A 387 -1.65 27.32 20.64
C GLU A 387 -1.00 28.70 20.76
N LEU A 388 0.34 28.76 20.69
CA LEU A 388 1.12 30.00 20.67
C LEU A 388 0.71 30.93 19.52
N CYS A 389 0.52 30.43 18.29
CA CYS A 389 0.05 31.27 17.18
C CYS A 389 -1.38 31.79 17.41
N SER A 390 -2.24 31.02 18.07
CA SER A 390 -3.63 31.43 18.38
C SER A 390 -3.74 32.48 19.51
N GLN A 391 -2.74 32.55 20.40
CA GLN A 391 -2.73 33.44 21.57
C GLN A 391 -1.79 34.65 21.38
N GLY A 392 -0.61 34.45 20.78
CA GLY A 392 0.50 35.40 20.74
C GLY A 392 0.23 36.69 19.98
N LEU A 393 -0.66 36.66 18.97
CA LEU A 393 -1.14 37.86 18.25
C LEU A 393 -1.78 38.92 19.17
N ARG A 394 -2.29 38.51 20.35
CA ARG A 394 -2.87 39.43 21.34
C ARG A 394 -1.84 40.22 22.15
N HIS A 395 -0.57 39.80 22.08
CA HIS A 395 0.53 40.40 22.82
C HIS A 395 1.51 41.04 21.84
N LYS A 396 1.30 42.32 21.53
CA LYS A 396 2.22 43.13 20.73
C LYS A 396 3.28 43.80 21.62
N LYS A 397 4.51 43.89 21.13
CA LYS A 397 5.70 44.36 21.86
C LYS A 397 6.61 45.16 20.91
N GLU A 398 7.01 46.36 21.32
CA GLU A 398 8.06 47.13 20.64
C GLU A 398 9.44 46.46 20.84
N VAL A 399 10.23 46.42 19.77
CA VAL A 399 11.62 45.94 19.73
C VAL A 399 12.49 46.95 18.99
N GLU A 400 13.72 47.13 19.44
CA GLU A 400 14.73 47.96 18.76
C GLU A 400 15.48 47.11 17.73
N ARG A 401 15.35 47.47 16.44
CA ARG A 401 16.21 46.98 15.35
C ARG A 401 17.51 47.76 15.42
N VAL A 402 18.64 47.06 15.47
CA VAL A 402 19.98 47.66 15.39
C VAL A 402 20.60 47.22 14.07
N GLU A 403 20.53 48.09 13.07
CA GLU A 403 21.01 47.79 11.72
C GLU A 403 22.39 48.42 11.52
N THR A 404 23.40 47.56 11.43
CA THR A 404 24.80 47.92 11.16
C THR A 404 25.03 47.98 9.66
N GLN A 405 24.69 49.10 9.03
CA GLN A 405 24.95 49.27 7.60
C GLN A 405 26.38 49.79 7.38
N MET A 406 27.15 49.09 6.54
CA MET A 406 28.44 49.59 6.06
C MET A 406 28.18 50.54 4.90
N VAL A 407 28.17 51.84 5.20
CA VAL A 407 27.92 52.89 4.21
C VAL A 407 29.24 53.31 3.59
N SER A 408 29.32 53.29 2.25
CA SER A 408 30.50 53.75 1.51
C SER A 408 30.65 55.27 1.65
N ARG A 409 31.74 55.84 1.13
CA ARG A 409 31.98 57.28 1.30
C ARG A 409 30.98 58.16 0.53
N ASP A 410 30.37 57.64 -0.53
CA ASP A 410 29.68 58.47 -1.52
C ASP A 410 28.25 58.84 -1.07
N ASP A 411 27.50 57.89 -0.48
CA ASP A 411 26.24 58.16 0.22
C ASP A 411 26.41 59.18 1.37
N ALA A 412 27.56 59.13 2.05
CA ALA A 412 27.88 60.00 3.17
C ALA A 412 28.18 61.46 2.75
N ILE A 413 28.31 61.74 1.45
CA ILE A 413 28.42 63.10 0.89
C ILE A 413 27.02 63.64 0.56
N MET A 414 26.16 62.82 -0.06
CA MET A 414 24.76 63.17 -0.35
C MET A 414 23.98 63.58 0.91
N ALA A 415 24.26 62.93 2.05
CA ALA A 415 23.65 63.28 3.35
C ALA A 415 24.26 64.52 4.04
N ALA A 416 25.36 65.08 3.52
CA ALA A 416 26.10 66.20 4.13
C ALA A 416 25.97 67.51 3.33
N GLU A 417 25.74 67.43 2.02
CA GLU A 417 25.68 68.58 1.11
C GLU A 417 24.23 68.98 0.74
N ALA A 418 23.26 68.61 1.58
CA ALA A 418 21.86 69.07 1.53
C ALA A 418 21.70 70.54 1.97
N GLY A 419 22.48 71.46 1.37
CA GLY A 419 22.50 72.89 1.67
C GLY A 419 23.40 73.67 0.73
N GLU A 420 22.79 74.58 -0.03
CA GLU A 420 23.35 75.33 -1.18
C GLU A 420 23.42 74.50 -2.49
N GLU A 421 23.47 75.19 -3.64
CA GLU A 421 22.81 74.76 -4.90
C GLU A 421 23.73 74.14 -5.98
N ALA A 422 23.14 73.27 -6.82
CA ALA A 422 23.26 73.19 -8.31
C ALA A 422 23.76 71.87 -8.98
N ASP A 423 22.79 71.16 -9.58
CA ASP A 423 22.73 70.61 -10.97
C ASP A 423 23.65 69.45 -11.47
N GLU A 424 23.12 68.75 -12.47
CA GLU A 424 23.67 67.76 -13.41
C GLU A 424 24.22 66.40 -12.90
N GLY A 425 23.33 65.39 -12.89
CA GLY A 425 23.44 64.30 -13.88
C GLY A 425 23.75 62.87 -13.39
N TRP A 426 22.73 62.01 -13.31
CA TRP A 426 22.85 60.53 -13.21
C TRP A 426 21.81 59.78 -14.06
N ASP A 427 21.71 60.11 -15.35
CA ASP A 427 21.03 59.27 -16.35
C ASP A 427 21.82 58.00 -16.63
N ALA A 428 21.53 56.92 -15.90
CA ALA A 428 21.92 55.56 -16.28
C ALA A 428 21.10 54.51 -15.51
N TRP A 429 20.03 53.99 -16.13
CA TRP A 429 19.68 52.56 -16.25
C TRP A 429 18.41 52.45 -17.13
N GLY A 430 18.51 53.00 -18.34
CA GLY A 430 17.41 53.04 -19.31
C GLY A 430 17.06 51.67 -19.89
N ASN A 431 15.78 51.54 -20.25
CA ASN A 431 15.22 50.48 -21.08
C ASN A 431 15.98 50.33 -22.42
N ASP A 432 16.07 49.11 -22.95
CA ASP A 432 16.66 48.84 -24.28
C ASP A 432 15.95 47.66 -25.00
N GLU A 433 14.64 47.79 -25.21
CA GLU A 433 13.92 46.95 -26.19
C GLU A 433 14.24 47.40 -27.62
N ALA A 434 14.86 46.51 -28.42
CA ALA A 434 15.07 46.74 -29.84
C ALA A 434 14.92 45.46 -30.68
N GLU A 435 13.80 45.34 -31.40
CA GLU A 435 13.69 44.36 -32.48
C GLU A 435 14.76 44.59 -33.56
N LYS A 436 15.36 43.50 -34.07
CA LYS A 436 15.41 43.28 -35.54
C LYS A 436 15.75 41.87 -36.00
N THR A 437 15.06 41.49 -37.08
CA THR A 437 15.27 40.32 -37.93
C THR A 437 16.55 40.41 -38.77
N SER A 438 17.25 39.29 -39.02
CA SER A 438 17.40 38.73 -40.39
C SER A 438 18.27 37.45 -40.50
N GLU A 439 17.66 36.40 -41.07
CA GLU A 439 18.19 35.42 -42.05
C GLU A 439 19.66 34.91 -42.06
N ALA A 440 19.78 33.59 -41.81
CA ALA A 440 20.44 32.55 -42.63
C ALA A 440 21.94 32.57 -43.03
N ALA A 441 22.65 31.46 -42.74
CA ALA A 441 23.07 30.43 -43.75
C ALA A 441 24.32 29.61 -43.33
N GLU A 442 24.22 28.27 -43.43
CA GLU A 442 25.22 27.28 -43.95
C GLU A 442 26.72 27.28 -43.48
N THR A 443 27.46 26.16 -43.32
CA THR A 443 27.15 24.71 -43.45
C THR A 443 28.21 23.77 -42.79
N LYS A 444 27.74 22.54 -42.43
CA LYS A 444 28.41 21.21 -42.52
C LYS A 444 29.75 20.93 -41.79
N GLY A 445 29.70 19.92 -40.90
CA GLY A 445 30.85 19.09 -40.49
C GLY A 445 30.45 17.63 -40.16
N LYS A 446 30.74 16.68 -41.06
CA LYS A 446 30.67 15.21 -40.83
C LYS A 446 32.00 14.74 -40.18
N GLN A 447 32.21 13.56 -39.55
CA GLN A 447 31.56 12.23 -39.37
C GLN A 447 32.27 11.58 -38.14
N GLY A 448 31.86 10.47 -37.47
CA GLY A 448 30.72 9.54 -37.54
C GLY A 448 31.10 8.10 -37.08
N ALA A 449 30.15 7.32 -36.50
CA ALA A 449 30.22 5.88 -36.13
C ALA A 449 31.30 5.45 -35.07
N SER A 450 31.16 4.39 -34.27
CA SER A 450 30.19 3.28 -34.05
C SER A 450 30.08 2.98 -32.52
N HIS A 451 29.22 2.14 -31.93
CA HIS A 451 28.56 0.86 -32.32
C HIS A 451 27.27 0.67 -31.48
N VAL A 452 26.39 -0.29 -31.82
CA VAL A 452 25.29 -0.79 -30.95
C VAL A 452 25.86 -1.83 -29.94
N GLU A 453 25.16 -2.61 -29.10
CA GLU A 453 23.74 -3.01 -28.91
C GLU A 453 23.34 -2.69 -27.42
N GLU A 454 22.10 -2.55 -26.92
CA GLU A 454 20.75 -3.15 -27.15
C GLU A 454 20.54 -4.59 -26.61
N GLU A 455 19.76 -4.74 -25.51
CA GLU A 455 18.76 -5.80 -25.27
C GLU A 455 17.86 -5.46 -24.06
N ASP A 456 16.57 -5.81 -24.11
CA ASP A 456 15.51 -5.40 -23.15
C ASP A 456 15.27 -6.37 -21.98
N MET A 457 14.60 -5.90 -20.90
CA MET A 457 13.67 -6.75 -20.12
C MET A 457 12.69 -5.98 -19.18
N ASP A 458 11.39 -6.07 -19.51
CA ASP A 458 10.17 -6.16 -18.68
C ASP A 458 9.96 -5.32 -17.39
N ALA A 459 9.20 -4.23 -17.55
CA ALA A 459 7.81 -4.03 -17.10
C ALA A 459 7.26 -4.54 -15.73
N ASP A 460 6.47 -3.65 -15.11
CA ASP A 460 5.19 -3.85 -14.38
C ASP A 460 5.09 -4.68 -13.08
N ALA A 461 5.17 -3.97 -11.95
CA ALA A 461 4.28 -4.10 -10.78
C ALA A 461 4.26 -2.75 -10.02
N TRP A 462 3.16 -2.18 -9.54
CA TRP A 462 1.87 -2.75 -9.12
C TRP A 462 0.68 -1.87 -9.55
N GLY A 463 -0.48 -2.50 -9.81
CA GLY A 463 -1.76 -1.80 -9.95
C GLY A 463 -2.70 -2.05 -8.77
N LEU A 464 -3.71 -1.18 -8.61
CA LEU A 464 -4.89 -1.41 -7.79
C LEU A 464 -6.06 -0.60 -8.37
N ASP A 465 -7.12 -1.30 -8.77
CA ASP A 465 -8.34 -0.76 -9.40
C ASP A 465 -9.55 -1.05 -8.48
N ASP A 466 -10.56 -0.17 -8.51
CA ASP A 466 -11.96 -0.58 -8.65
C ASP A 466 -12.88 0.66 -8.87
N ASN A 467 -12.87 1.15 -10.11
CA ASN A 467 -14.05 1.34 -10.96
C ASN A 467 -15.40 1.88 -10.38
N ALA A 468 -15.92 2.98 -10.97
CA ALA A 468 -17.36 3.17 -11.22
C ALA A 468 -17.65 4.12 -12.41
N GLU A 469 -18.44 3.69 -13.41
CA GLU A 469 -18.77 4.48 -14.61
C GLU A 469 -19.92 5.50 -14.43
N SER A 470 -19.86 6.62 -15.16
CA SER A 470 -21.03 7.21 -15.88
C SER A 470 -20.57 8.14 -17.03
N LYS A 471 -21.50 8.59 -17.90
CA LYS A 471 -21.18 8.99 -19.29
C LYS A 471 -21.25 10.50 -19.60
N SER A 472 -20.25 10.97 -20.36
CA SER A 472 -20.30 11.94 -21.47
C SER A 472 -21.08 13.26 -21.36
N GLU A 473 -20.39 14.38 -21.59
CA GLU A 473 -20.56 15.19 -22.82
C GLU A 473 -19.37 16.15 -23.08
N LYS A 474 -19.43 16.97 -24.14
CA LYS A 474 -18.31 17.83 -24.62
C LYS A 474 -18.28 19.22 -23.95
N GLY A 475 -17.09 19.74 -23.66
CA GLY A 475 -16.85 21.14 -23.24
C GLY A 475 -15.47 21.64 -23.69
N SER A 476 -15.38 22.93 -24.05
CA SER A 476 -14.26 23.61 -24.75
C SER A 476 -12.88 23.61 -24.04
N LYS A 477 -11.85 24.01 -24.79
CA LYS A 477 -10.50 24.38 -24.31
C LYS A 477 -10.53 25.42 -23.17
N GLY A 478 -9.54 25.34 -22.30
CA GLY A 478 -8.95 26.46 -21.55
C GLY A 478 -7.52 26.07 -21.16
N ASN A 479 -6.53 26.93 -21.43
CA ASN A 479 -5.13 26.73 -21.04
C ASN A 479 -4.78 27.84 -20.04
N PRO A 480 -4.36 27.52 -18.80
CA PRO A 480 -3.59 28.44 -17.98
C PRO A 480 -2.14 28.38 -18.47
N GLU A 481 -1.60 29.53 -18.85
CA GLU A 481 -0.15 29.73 -18.89
C GLU A 481 0.21 30.20 -17.47
N ASP A 482 1.06 29.45 -16.76
CA ASP A 482 1.57 29.87 -15.45
C ASP A 482 2.58 30.99 -15.69
N GLU A 483 2.29 32.17 -15.15
CA GLU A 483 2.99 33.43 -15.43
C GLU A 483 4.21 33.60 -14.50
N ASP A 484 5.36 34.05 -15.03
CA ASP A 484 6.65 34.05 -14.32
C ASP A 484 6.72 35.09 -13.16
N THR A 485 6.35 34.70 -11.94
CA THR A 485 6.40 35.58 -10.76
C THR A 485 7.73 35.51 -9.98
N ASP A 486 8.83 35.95 -10.56
CA ASP A 486 10.12 36.15 -9.84
C ASP A 486 10.83 37.48 -10.19
N ALA A 487 10.03 38.53 -10.48
CA ALA A 487 10.48 39.86 -10.88
C ALA A 487 10.99 40.78 -9.73
N TRP A 488 11.76 40.25 -8.76
CA TRP A 488 12.36 41.05 -7.68
C TRP A 488 13.81 40.60 -7.37
N GLY A 489 14.75 41.05 -8.20
CA GLY A 489 16.17 40.71 -8.11
C GLY A 489 16.84 41.16 -6.81
N TRP A 490 17.15 40.19 -5.95
CA TRP A 490 18.15 40.32 -4.89
C TRP A 490 19.28 39.34 -5.18
N GLY A 491 20.07 39.65 -6.22
CA GLY A 491 21.27 38.89 -6.61
C GLY A 491 22.43 39.19 -5.67
N ASP A 492 22.87 38.18 -4.93
CA ASP A 492 24.02 38.22 -4.04
C ASP A 492 25.11 37.36 -4.72
N ASP A 493 25.82 37.96 -5.68
CA ASP A 493 26.70 37.26 -6.64
C ASP A 493 28.04 36.83 -6.02
N ASP A 494 28.01 35.72 -5.29
CA ASP A 494 29.18 35.09 -4.66
C ASP A 494 29.60 33.78 -5.40
N GLU A 495 29.79 33.86 -6.73
CA GLU A 495 30.32 32.74 -7.53
C GLU A 495 31.87 32.72 -7.54
N ALA A 496 32.43 31.83 -6.71
CA ALA A 496 33.87 31.59 -6.64
C ALA A 496 34.41 30.76 -7.83
N ALA A 497 35.00 31.44 -8.82
CA ALA A 497 35.69 30.80 -9.95
C ALA A 497 37.14 30.37 -9.60
N ASP A 498 37.33 29.12 -9.17
CA ASP A 498 38.66 28.52 -8.93
C ASP A 498 39.20 27.79 -10.17
N MET A 499 40.46 28.08 -10.55
CA MET A 499 41.28 27.29 -11.49
C MET A 499 42.79 27.59 -11.28
N PRO A 500 43.68 26.61 -11.51
CA PRO A 500 44.60 26.21 -10.43
C PRO A 500 46.07 26.62 -10.60
N LYS A 501 46.82 26.65 -9.49
CA LYS A 501 48.30 26.62 -9.46
C LYS A 501 48.86 25.80 -8.29
N ASP A 502 49.80 24.92 -8.60
CA ASP A 502 50.52 24.08 -7.62
C ASP A 502 51.64 24.82 -6.87
N VAL A 503 51.68 24.57 -5.55
CA VAL A 503 52.84 24.29 -4.68
C VAL A 503 54.20 24.95 -5.00
N ALA A 504 54.62 25.86 -4.12
CA ALA A 504 56.00 25.93 -3.62
C ALA A 504 56.08 26.66 -2.25
N SER A 505 56.49 25.97 -1.19
CA SER A 505 56.62 26.55 0.16
C SER A 505 58.03 27.07 0.44
N GLN A 506 58.16 28.21 1.13
CA GLN A 506 59.35 28.50 1.94
C GLN A 506 59.06 29.53 3.05
N GLU A 507 59.40 29.17 4.29
CA GLU A 507 59.50 30.11 5.42
C GLU A 507 60.85 30.84 5.38
N HIS A 508 60.94 32.07 5.92
CA HIS A 508 61.97 32.45 6.92
C HIS A 508 61.89 33.92 7.43
N SER A 509 61.85 34.04 8.77
CA SER A 509 62.53 35.03 9.63
C SER A 509 62.33 36.58 9.53
N SER A 510 61.94 37.14 10.69
CA SER A 510 62.46 38.37 11.35
C SER A 510 62.23 39.81 10.81
N LYS A 511 61.39 40.56 11.59
CA LYS A 511 61.63 41.87 12.26
C LYS A 511 62.88 42.73 11.90
N PRO A 512 62.87 44.08 12.09
CA PRO A 512 61.71 45.00 12.25
C PRO A 512 61.86 46.44 11.62
N ASN A 513 60.79 47.24 11.79
CA ASN A 513 60.78 48.71 11.94
C ASN A 513 60.83 49.63 10.69
N GLY A 514 60.04 50.72 10.73
CA GLY A 514 59.99 51.77 9.70
C GLY A 514 58.61 52.42 9.55
N GLU A 515 58.35 53.51 10.27
CA GLU A 515 57.07 54.23 10.20
C GLU A 515 56.95 55.08 8.91
N THR A 516 55.75 55.11 8.31
CA THR A 516 55.18 56.32 7.70
C THR A 516 53.66 56.15 7.67
N GLY A 517 52.97 56.88 8.55
CA GLY A 517 51.51 56.77 8.68
C GLY A 517 50.78 57.39 7.49
N ARG A 518 50.27 56.55 6.59
CA ARG A 518 49.01 56.85 5.89
C ARG A 518 47.89 56.32 6.78
N SER A 519 46.97 57.20 7.19
CA SER A 519 45.71 56.79 7.79
C SER A 519 44.96 55.90 6.80
N GLY A 520 44.69 54.65 7.17
CA GLY A 520 43.73 53.82 6.43
C GLY A 520 42.37 54.53 6.40
N ALA A 521 41.62 54.33 5.32
CA ALA A 521 40.25 54.82 5.26
C ALA A 521 39.45 54.18 6.40
N GLN A 522 38.91 55.00 7.29
CA GLN A 522 37.96 54.52 8.29
C GLN A 522 36.57 54.61 7.68
N GLU A 523 36.12 53.50 7.10
CA GLU A 523 34.71 53.21 6.92
C GLU A 523 33.98 53.43 8.26
N ARG A 524 32.80 54.04 8.21
CA ARG A 524 32.03 54.37 9.42
C ARG A 524 30.83 53.45 9.51
N GLU A 525 30.87 52.55 10.48
CA GLU A 525 29.70 51.79 10.93
C GLU A 525 28.59 52.77 11.38
N LEU A 526 27.55 52.92 10.55
CA LEU A 526 26.35 53.66 10.93
C LEU A 526 25.35 52.66 11.51
N THR A 527 25.19 52.72 12.83
CA THR A 527 24.20 51.89 13.55
C THR A 527 22.86 52.61 13.62
N LEU A 528 22.00 52.36 12.64
CA LEU A 528 20.62 52.82 12.68
C LEU A 528 19.87 52.04 13.77
N ARG A 529 19.13 52.78 14.61
CA ARG A 529 18.35 52.22 15.73
C ARG A 529 16.91 52.65 15.61
N GLU A 530 16.09 51.79 15.05
CA GLU A 530 14.67 52.03 14.85
C GLU A 530 13.82 51.10 15.70
N LYS A 531 12.58 51.49 15.98
CA LYS A 531 11.61 50.65 16.71
C LYS A 531 10.57 50.09 15.76
N TYR A 532 10.25 48.82 15.95
CA TYR A 532 9.21 48.11 15.22
C TYR A 532 8.44 47.20 16.20
N THR A 533 7.21 46.82 15.85
CA THR A 533 6.38 45.96 16.72
C THR A 533 6.34 44.54 16.22
N VAL A 534 6.52 43.62 17.16
CA VAL A 534 6.40 42.17 16.99
C VAL A 534 5.30 41.62 17.89
N THR A 535 4.83 40.41 17.61
CA THR A 535 3.94 39.68 18.52
C THR A 535 4.74 38.91 19.57
N GLY A 536 4.06 38.21 20.48
CA GLY A 536 4.71 37.27 21.41
C GLY A 536 5.17 35.95 20.76
N ILE A 537 4.93 35.75 19.46
CA ILE A 537 5.16 34.46 18.79
C ILE A 537 6.66 34.14 18.61
N PRO A 538 7.54 35.06 18.17
CA PRO A 538 8.99 34.78 18.05
C PRO A 538 9.62 34.39 19.39
N ASP A 539 9.41 35.21 20.43
CA ASP A 539 9.92 34.99 21.78
C ASP A 539 9.50 33.63 22.34
N ALA A 540 8.23 33.25 22.16
CA ALA A 540 7.69 31.98 22.65
C ALA A 540 8.17 30.76 21.83
N ILE A 541 8.34 30.91 20.51
CA ILE A 541 8.97 29.87 19.67
C ILE A 541 10.42 29.63 20.13
N MET A 542 11.16 30.70 20.42
CA MET A 542 12.51 30.60 20.98
C MET A 542 12.54 29.98 22.38
N GLU A 543 11.52 30.20 23.21
CA GLU A 543 11.38 29.52 24.51
C GLU A 543 11.18 28.00 24.34
N VAL A 544 10.37 27.56 23.37
CA VAL A 544 10.19 26.12 23.08
C VAL A 544 11.48 25.52 22.50
N ILE A 545 12.15 26.19 21.57
CA ILE A 545 13.41 25.71 20.96
C ILE A 545 14.53 25.63 21.99
N THR A 546 14.73 26.64 22.84
CA THR A 546 15.73 26.62 23.91
C THR A 546 15.45 25.51 24.93
N ARG A 547 14.19 25.32 25.34
CA ARG A 547 13.78 24.22 26.22
C ARG A 547 14.09 22.85 25.62
N VAL A 548 13.75 22.62 24.36
CA VAL A 548 14.02 21.34 23.67
C VAL A 548 15.52 21.06 23.52
N VAL A 549 16.34 22.08 23.25
CA VAL A 549 17.81 21.95 23.17
C VAL A 549 18.41 21.67 24.55
N ALA A 550 17.94 22.36 25.59
CA ALA A 550 18.36 22.11 26.98
C ALA A 550 17.97 20.70 27.45
N ASP A 551 16.77 20.22 27.11
CA ASP A 551 16.33 18.84 27.40
C ASP A 551 17.21 17.80 26.67
N ALA A 552 17.66 18.10 25.44
CA ALA A 552 18.57 17.24 24.68
C ALA A 552 19.99 17.20 25.28
N GLN A 553 20.50 18.35 25.73
CA GLN A 553 21.77 18.44 26.47
C GLN A 553 21.67 17.73 27.83
N ALA A 554 20.56 17.87 28.55
CA ALA A 554 20.32 17.21 29.83
C ALA A 554 20.29 15.67 29.67
N LEU A 555 19.55 15.13 28.70
CA LEU A 555 19.54 13.69 28.41
C LEU A 555 20.88 13.15 27.89
N ALA A 556 21.79 14.01 27.40
CA ALA A 556 23.14 13.63 27.00
C ALA A 556 24.14 13.56 28.17
N HIS A 557 23.79 14.03 29.38
CA HIS A 557 24.63 13.86 30.56
C HIS A 557 24.55 12.43 31.13
N PRO A 558 25.65 11.94 31.75
CA PRO A 558 25.72 10.56 32.27
C PRO A 558 24.68 10.26 33.36
N ASN A 559 24.13 11.28 34.03
CA ASN A 559 23.05 11.16 35.01
C ASN A 559 21.78 10.48 34.47
N PHE A 560 21.58 10.50 33.14
CA PHE A 560 20.45 9.86 32.47
C PHE A 560 20.85 8.65 31.60
N ALA A 561 22.11 8.19 31.66
CA ALA A 561 22.59 7.09 30.81
C ALA A 561 21.83 5.76 31.02
N ASP A 562 21.36 5.51 32.24
CA ASP A 562 20.53 4.34 32.60
C ASP A 562 19.04 4.52 32.22
N SER A 563 18.65 5.65 31.63
CA SER A 563 17.27 5.91 31.20
C SER A 563 16.97 5.27 29.84
N PRO A 564 15.85 4.54 29.69
CA PRO A 564 15.42 4.01 28.39
C PRO A 564 15.06 5.10 27.36
N VAL A 565 14.99 6.37 27.78
CA VAL A 565 14.74 7.52 26.91
C VAL A 565 16.03 8.15 26.39
N ALA A 566 17.21 7.89 26.99
CA ALA A 566 18.48 8.51 26.57
C ALA A 566 18.82 8.37 25.06
N PRO A 567 18.53 7.23 24.37
CA PRO A 567 18.74 7.13 22.92
C PRO A 567 17.92 8.13 22.09
N ALA A 568 16.85 8.71 22.63
CA ALA A 568 16.02 9.72 21.97
C ALA A 568 16.65 11.13 21.93
N ALA A 569 17.68 11.40 22.75
CA ALA A 569 18.27 12.74 22.90
C ALA A 569 18.71 13.36 21.58
N VAL A 570 19.39 12.57 20.71
CA VAL A 570 19.83 13.01 19.38
C VAL A 570 18.63 13.36 18.47
N GLY A 571 17.48 12.70 18.67
CA GLY A 571 16.27 12.95 17.91
C GLY A 571 15.57 14.26 18.25
N LEU A 572 15.76 14.79 19.47
CA LEU A 572 15.18 16.09 19.89
C LEU A 572 15.68 17.25 19.03
N TYR A 573 16.92 17.20 18.53
CA TYR A 573 17.46 18.19 17.61
C TYR A 573 16.73 18.29 16.26
N SER A 574 15.83 17.35 15.94
CA SER A 574 14.93 17.45 14.77
C SER A 574 13.61 18.19 15.04
N ILE A 575 13.32 18.55 16.30
CA ILE A 575 12.08 19.26 16.67
C ILE A 575 12.12 20.75 16.27
N PRO A 576 13.23 21.51 16.38
CA PRO A 576 13.28 22.90 15.92
C PRO A 576 12.90 23.06 14.44
N THR A 577 13.45 22.27 13.51
CA THR A 577 13.01 22.22 12.09
C THR A 577 11.50 22.03 11.95
N LEU A 578 10.90 21.12 12.73
CA LEU A 578 9.45 20.88 12.70
C LEU A 578 8.66 22.07 13.26
N ILE A 579 9.13 22.74 14.32
CA ILE A 579 8.56 23.98 14.87
C ILE A 579 8.58 25.10 13.82
N LEU A 580 9.72 25.31 13.16
CA LEU A 580 9.92 26.37 12.17
C LEU A 580 9.08 26.14 10.90
N ALA A 581 8.97 24.88 10.44
CA ALA A 581 8.04 24.51 9.37
C ALA A 581 6.57 24.71 9.78
N MET A 582 6.22 24.38 11.03
CA MET A 582 4.85 24.50 11.55
C MET A 582 4.40 25.95 11.73
N TYR A 583 5.29 26.84 12.16
CA TYR A 583 5.05 28.29 12.19
C TYR A 583 4.72 28.80 10.78
N ARG A 584 5.61 28.54 9.79
CA ARG A 584 5.38 28.95 8.38
C ARG A 584 4.07 28.40 7.80
N ALA A 585 3.67 27.18 8.19
CA ALA A 585 2.44 26.55 7.73
C ALA A 585 1.15 27.07 8.39
N THR A 586 1.23 27.67 9.59
CA THR A 586 0.04 28.09 10.35
C THR A 586 -0.10 29.59 10.54
N ALA A 587 1.00 30.36 10.52
CA ALA A 587 0.98 31.82 10.66
C ALA A 587 0.02 32.51 9.66
N PRO A 588 -0.01 32.20 8.35
CA PRO A 588 -0.91 32.89 7.41
C PRO A 588 -2.40 32.84 7.79
N VAL A 589 -2.85 31.78 8.45
CA VAL A 589 -4.25 31.60 8.89
C VAL A 589 -4.57 32.45 10.12
N TYR A 590 -3.59 32.65 11.00
CA TYR A 590 -3.76 33.42 12.24
C TYR A 590 -3.55 34.92 12.02
N TYR A 591 -2.50 35.33 11.29
CA TYR A 591 -2.19 36.74 11.07
C TYR A 591 -3.21 37.44 10.16
N ALA A 592 -3.89 36.71 9.26
CA ALA A 592 -4.96 37.25 8.40
C ALA A 592 -6.21 37.79 9.16
N ASN A 593 -6.23 37.73 10.49
CA ASN A 593 -7.28 38.33 11.33
C ASN A 593 -6.91 39.74 11.84
N ASP A 594 -5.71 40.23 11.56
CA ASP A 594 -5.21 41.57 11.91
C ASP A 594 -4.96 42.37 10.62
N ALA A 595 -5.34 43.64 10.59
CA ALA A 595 -5.21 44.49 9.40
C ALA A 595 -3.74 44.74 9.00
N ALA A 596 -2.84 44.79 9.98
CA ALA A 596 -1.38 44.83 9.74
C ALA A 596 -0.74 43.43 9.75
N GLY A 597 -1.55 42.37 9.59
CA GLY A 597 -1.15 40.98 9.80
C GLY A 597 0.06 40.52 8.99
N ASN A 598 0.13 40.87 7.70
CA ASN A 598 1.28 40.50 6.87
C ASN A 598 2.56 41.27 7.26
N MET A 599 2.44 42.53 7.69
CA MET A 599 3.58 43.33 8.19
C MET A 599 4.07 42.82 9.55
N LEU A 600 3.16 42.39 10.44
CA LEU A 600 3.51 41.70 11.67
C LEU A 600 4.18 40.34 11.38
N ALA A 601 3.72 39.58 10.38
CA ALA A 601 4.33 38.32 9.98
C ALA A 601 5.74 38.52 9.39
N TYR A 602 5.97 39.61 8.65
CA TYR A 602 7.31 40.04 8.19
C TYR A 602 8.23 40.37 9.38
N ASN A 603 7.78 41.25 10.29
CA ASN A 603 8.53 41.64 11.49
C ASN A 603 8.90 40.43 12.37
N ASP A 604 7.92 39.58 12.67
CA ASP A 604 8.07 38.40 13.54
C ASP A 604 9.01 37.35 12.93
N SER A 605 8.88 37.12 11.62
CA SER A 605 9.73 36.15 10.91
C SER A 605 11.18 36.63 10.82
N THR A 606 11.39 37.93 10.62
CA THR A 606 12.72 38.55 10.62
C THR A 606 13.35 38.47 12.01
N ARG A 607 12.63 38.90 13.06
CA ARG A 607 13.07 38.77 14.46
C ARG A 607 13.43 37.32 14.83
N LEU A 608 12.60 36.36 14.43
CA LEU A 608 12.83 34.94 14.71
C LEU A 608 14.11 34.42 14.06
N VAL A 609 14.41 34.84 12.83
CA VAL A 609 15.65 34.51 12.12
C VAL A 609 16.86 35.08 12.85
N ASP A 610 16.82 36.35 13.24
CA ASP A 610 17.92 37.00 13.96
C ASP A 610 18.19 36.34 15.30
N GLU A 611 17.15 36.13 16.13
CA GLU A 611 17.32 35.48 17.44
C GLU A 611 17.80 34.02 17.34
N LEU A 612 17.42 33.31 16.28
CA LEU A 612 17.93 31.96 15.98
C LEU A 612 19.39 31.96 15.54
N ARG A 613 19.79 32.88 14.64
CA ARG A 613 21.20 33.06 14.23
C ARG A 613 22.06 33.35 15.47
N ASP A 614 21.60 34.26 16.33
CA ASP A 614 22.27 34.66 17.56
C ASP A 614 22.29 33.53 18.62
N PHE A 615 21.26 32.68 18.65
CA PHE A 615 21.23 31.46 19.49
C PHE A 615 22.21 30.40 19.00
N LEU A 616 22.26 30.11 17.70
CA LEU A 616 23.22 29.17 17.10
C LEU A 616 24.66 29.62 17.31
N ALA A 617 24.95 30.92 17.12
CA ALA A 617 26.26 31.52 17.39
C ALA A 617 26.64 31.48 18.89
N ARG A 618 25.68 31.45 19.81
CA ARG A 618 25.93 31.21 21.25
C ARG A 618 26.17 29.73 21.55
N GLN A 619 25.42 28.81 20.94
CA GLN A 619 25.61 27.37 21.11
C GLN A 619 26.97 26.90 20.56
N ALA A 620 27.40 27.40 19.39
CA ALA A 620 28.72 27.09 18.83
C ALA A 620 29.87 27.44 19.78
N ARG A 621 29.88 28.66 20.33
CA ARG A 621 30.86 29.11 21.34
C ARG A 621 30.78 28.31 22.64
N SER A 622 29.59 27.90 23.06
CA SER A 622 29.43 27.01 24.22
C SER A 622 30.02 25.61 23.94
N ASP A 623 29.81 25.09 22.74
CA ASP A 623 30.26 23.77 22.31
C ASP A 623 31.78 23.68 22.13
N GLU A 624 32.47 24.76 21.77
CA GLU A 624 33.95 24.83 21.81
C GLU A 624 34.50 24.54 23.20
N SER A 625 33.81 25.00 24.25
CA SER A 625 34.20 24.83 25.66
C SER A 625 33.67 23.56 26.34
N SER A 626 32.92 22.71 25.60
CA SER A 626 32.15 21.59 26.16
C SER A 626 32.81 20.23 25.96
N ASP A 627 32.90 19.44 27.03
CA ASP A 627 33.36 18.03 27.03
C ASP A 627 32.35 17.04 26.41
N LEU A 628 31.17 17.49 25.96
CA LEU A 628 30.16 16.61 25.36
C LEU A 628 30.67 15.90 24.09
N PRO A 629 30.27 14.64 23.83
CA PRO A 629 30.63 13.95 22.58
C PRO A 629 30.17 14.73 21.33
N PRO A 630 30.95 14.77 20.23
CA PRO A 630 30.59 15.51 19.01
C PRO A 630 29.24 15.12 18.39
N SER A 631 28.77 13.90 18.64
CA SER A 631 27.46 13.38 18.25
C SER A 631 26.28 14.00 18.99
N SER A 632 26.53 14.67 20.12
CA SER A 632 25.55 15.21 21.07
C SER A 632 25.62 16.75 21.22
N LYS A 633 26.66 17.40 20.67
CA LYS A 633 26.83 18.86 20.63
C LYS A 633 25.74 19.52 19.75
N PRO A 634 24.95 20.49 20.24
CA PRO A 634 23.92 21.17 19.44
C PRO A 634 24.43 21.73 18.11
N SER A 635 25.62 22.36 18.09
CA SER A 635 26.20 22.97 16.89
C SER A 635 26.44 22.01 15.72
N SER A 636 26.66 20.71 15.97
CA SER A 636 26.82 19.72 14.90
C SER A 636 25.48 19.17 14.36
N ARG A 637 24.39 19.41 15.11
CA ARG A 637 23.06 18.81 14.90
C ARG A 637 21.99 19.81 14.46
N LEU A 638 22.01 21.03 14.97
CA LEU A 638 21.05 22.10 14.65
C LEU A 638 21.40 22.79 13.32
N ARG A 639 21.34 22.03 12.22
CA ARG A 639 21.55 22.53 10.85
C ARG A 639 20.29 23.22 10.33
N LEU A 640 20.00 24.40 10.86
CA LEU A 640 18.78 25.16 10.58
C LEU A 640 18.93 26.12 9.39
N ASP A 641 20.06 26.13 8.68
CA ASP A 641 20.36 27.12 7.63
C ASP A 641 19.31 27.14 6.50
N ALA A 642 18.81 25.97 6.11
CA ALA A 642 17.72 25.83 5.16
C ALA A 642 16.35 26.25 5.73
N ASP A 643 16.10 26.04 7.03
CA ASP A 643 14.89 26.50 7.71
C ASP A 643 14.87 28.03 7.89
N LEU A 644 16.03 28.64 8.15
CA LEU A 644 16.20 30.09 8.23
C LEU A 644 15.94 30.74 6.87
N LYS A 645 16.57 30.27 5.79
CA LYS A 645 16.26 30.70 4.41
C LYS A 645 14.79 30.50 4.04
N ALA A 646 14.14 29.44 4.56
CA ALA A 646 12.71 29.21 4.38
C ALA A 646 11.80 30.16 5.20
N ILE A 647 12.29 30.75 6.31
CA ILE A 647 11.60 31.81 7.06
C ILE A 647 11.88 33.18 6.45
N GLU A 648 13.10 33.45 5.97
CA GLU A 648 13.46 34.69 5.26
C GLU A 648 12.61 34.86 3.99
N SER A 649 12.50 33.80 3.18
CA SER A 649 11.60 33.76 2.00
C SER A 649 10.11 33.71 2.35
N PHE A 650 9.72 33.32 3.57
CA PHE A 650 8.36 33.50 4.06
C PHE A 650 8.10 34.96 4.45
N SER A 651 9.04 35.61 5.13
CA SER A 651 9.02 37.03 5.51
C SER A 651 8.90 37.94 4.28
N LYS A 652 9.80 37.77 3.29
CA LYS A 652 9.76 38.52 2.02
C LYS A 652 8.43 38.35 1.28
N ARG A 653 7.84 37.14 1.25
CA ARG A 653 6.53 36.89 0.62
C ARG A 653 5.36 37.46 1.40
N ALA A 654 5.40 37.53 2.73
CA ALA A 654 4.37 38.19 3.52
C ALA A 654 4.32 39.70 3.19
N TYR A 655 5.48 40.37 3.23
CA TYR A 655 5.62 41.77 2.83
C TYR A 655 5.19 42.00 1.36
N GLY A 656 5.74 41.22 0.43
CA GLY A 656 5.44 41.37 -1.00
C GLY A 656 3.96 41.17 -1.34
N LYS A 657 3.30 40.19 -0.69
CA LYS A 657 1.84 39.97 -0.85
C LYS A 657 1.02 41.14 -0.34
N GLU A 658 1.40 41.73 0.79
CA GLU A 658 0.73 42.92 1.32
C GLU A 658 0.87 44.09 0.35
N MET A 659 2.09 44.36 -0.10
CA MET A 659 2.38 45.43 -1.05
C MET A 659 1.64 45.25 -2.38
N GLU A 660 1.57 44.05 -2.94
CA GLU A 660 0.78 43.80 -4.17
C GLU A 660 -0.72 43.94 -3.92
N SER A 661 -1.23 43.49 -2.76
CA SER A 661 -2.64 43.66 -2.42
C SER A 661 -3.03 45.13 -2.30
N GLN A 662 -2.18 45.97 -1.69
CA GLN A 662 -2.45 47.41 -1.60
C GLN A 662 -2.28 48.10 -2.96
N ARG A 663 -1.25 47.76 -3.74
CA ARG A 663 -1.05 48.29 -5.11
C ARG A 663 -2.18 47.90 -6.06
N THR A 664 -2.79 46.73 -5.89
CA THR A 664 -4.01 46.32 -6.62
C THR A 664 -5.19 47.20 -6.20
N ILE A 665 -5.48 47.30 -4.90
CA ILE A 665 -6.60 48.13 -4.39
C ILE A 665 -6.48 49.60 -4.84
N LEU A 666 -5.27 50.17 -4.85
CA LEU A 666 -5.04 51.56 -5.28
C LEU A 666 -5.25 51.74 -6.80
N ARG A 667 -4.93 50.73 -7.63
CA ARG A 667 -5.25 50.72 -9.07
C ARG A 667 -6.77 50.61 -9.28
N ASP A 668 -7.42 49.64 -8.64
CA ASP A 668 -8.87 49.41 -8.71
C ASP A 668 -9.69 50.66 -8.32
N LEU A 669 -9.22 51.41 -7.31
CA LEU A 669 -9.84 52.66 -6.87
C LEU A 669 -9.66 53.80 -7.90
N LEU A 670 -8.48 53.91 -8.53
CA LEU A 670 -8.23 54.89 -9.60
C LEU A 670 -8.95 54.55 -10.90
N ASP A 671 -9.12 53.27 -11.25
CA ASP A 671 -9.86 52.86 -12.45
C ASP A 671 -11.33 53.30 -12.43
N GLY A 672 -11.88 53.62 -11.25
CA GLY A 672 -13.16 54.32 -11.08
C GLY A 672 -13.22 55.70 -11.74
N ALA A 673 -12.07 56.34 -12.02
CA ALA A 673 -11.96 57.60 -12.76
C ALA A 673 -11.96 57.42 -14.30
N GLN A 674 -11.88 56.18 -14.82
CA GLN A 674 -11.98 55.86 -16.26
C GLN A 674 -11.00 56.67 -17.15
N GLY A 675 -9.74 56.81 -16.71
CA GLY A 675 -8.72 57.61 -17.42
C GLY A 675 -9.08 59.10 -17.50
N PHE A 676 -9.78 59.62 -16.49
CA PHE A 676 -10.24 61.01 -16.35
C PHE A 676 -11.08 61.58 -17.51
N ASN A 677 -11.55 60.72 -18.42
CA ASN A 677 -12.34 61.10 -19.58
C ASN A 677 -13.65 61.81 -19.16
N ASN A 678 -13.85 63.06 -19.61
CA ASN A 678 -15.00 63.91 -19.24
C ASN A 678 -15.04 64.27 -17.72
N CYS A 679 -13.90 64.47 -17.05
CA CYS A 679 -13.80 64.77 -15.61
C CYS A 679 -14.52 66.06 -15.14
N THR A 680 -15.08 66.85 -16.06
CA THR A 680 -15.95 68.02 -15.83
C THR A 680 -17.46 67.72 -15.95
N THR A 681 -17.84 66.60 -16.58
CA THR A 681 -19.24 66.26 -16.89
C THR A 681 -19.84 65.30 -15.86
N ALA A 682 -21.02 65.61 -15.32
CA ALA A 682 -21.74 64.72 -14.42
C ALA A 682 -22.34 63.50 -15.18
N PRO A 683 -22.24 62.26 -14.66
CA PRO A 683 -21.76 61.89 -13.33
C PRO A 683 -20.24 61.74 -13.19
N PHE A 684 -19.51 61.54 -14.29
CA PHE A 684 -18.08 61.20 -14.32
C PHE A 684 -17.18 62.14 -13.50
N ALA A 685 -17.49 63.44 -13.47
CA ALA A 685 -16.80 64.43 -12.67
C ALA A 685 -16.81 64.17 -11.15
N ALA A 686 -17.86 63.51 -10.65
CA ALA A 686 -17.98 63.05 -9.27
C ALA A 686 -17.36 61.65 -9.08
N GLU A 687 -17.35 60.82 -10.12
CA GLU A 687 -16.69 59.50 -10.10
C GLU A 687 -15.16 59.67 -10.00
N CYS A 688 -14.58 60.60 -10.78
CA CYS A 688 -13.17 61.02 -10.67
C CYS A 688 -12.84 61.59 -9.27
N ASP A 689 -13.71 62.46 -8.73
CA ASP A 689 -13.56 63.05 -7.40
C ASP A 689 -13.50 61.98 -6.31
N ASN A 690 -14.42 61.00 -6.38
CA ASN A 690 -14.50 59.89 -5.42
C ASN A 690 -13.33 58.93 -5.58
N ALA A 691 -12.94 58.57 -6.81
CA ALA A 691 -11.81 57.69 -7.10
C ALA A 691 -10.51 58.24 -6.49
N VAL A 692 -10.17 59.48 -6.80
CA VAL A 692 -8.95 60.13 -6.32
C VAL A 692 -8.97 60.33 -4.79
N SER A 693 -10.09 60.75 -4.22
CA SER A 693 -10.22 60.85 -2.76
C SER A 693 -10.10 59.49 -2.06
N MET A 694 -10.80 58.45 -2.52
CA MET A 694 -10.69 57.10 -1.93
C MET A 694 -9.28 56.52 -2.05
N THR A 695 -8.56 56.80 -3.14
CA THR A 695 -7.16 56.39 -3.30
C THR A 695 -6.24 57.11 -2.32
N ALA A 696 -6.36 58.43 -2.16
CA ALA A 696 -5.57 59.19 -1.19
C ALA A 696 -5.88 58.79 0.26
N ASP A 697 -7.17 58.62 0.58
CA ASP A 697 -7.63 58.15 1.89
C ASP A 697 -7.15 56.71 2.15
N ARG A 698 -7.09 55.84 1.14
CA ARG A 698 -6.56 54.48 1.28
C ARG A 698 -5.07 54.46 1.65
N ILE A 699 -4.25 55.37 1.12
CA ILE A 699 -2.84 55.47 1.55
C ILE A 699 -2.77 55.92 3.02
N ARG A 700 -3.63 56.84 3.45
CA ARG A 700 -3.71 57.32 4.85
C ARG A 700 -4.21 56.23 5.82
N ASP A 701 -5.24 55.47 5.45
CA ASP A 701 -5.72 54.28 6.16
C ASP A 701 -4.57 53.28 6.40
N VAL A 702 -3.79 53.00 5.35
CA VAL A 702 -2.66 52.06 5.39
C VAL A 702 -1.52 52.62 6.25
N ALA A 703 -1.25 53.92 6.16
CA ALA A 703 -0.27 54.60 7.02
C ALA A 703 -0.66 54.51 8.50
N GLU A 704 -1.92 54.72 8.87
CA GLU A 704 -2.40 54.54 10.25
C GLU A 704 -2.24 53.08 10.72
N GLN A 705 -2.57 52.11 9.87
CA GLN A 705 -2.45 50.67 10.18
C GLN A 705 -0.99 50.19 10.36
N TRP A 706 -0.03 50.77 9.61
CA TRP A 706 1.38 50.37 9.68
C TRP A 706 2.21 51.24 10.64
N THR A 707 1.72 52.41 11.04
CA THR A 707 2.36 53.27 12.05
C THR A 707 2.46 52.54 13.39
N GLY A 708 3.68 52.47 13.93
CA GLY A 708 3.97 51.69 15.15
C GLY A 708 4.00 50.17 14.94
N VAL A 709 3.77 49.67 13.71
CA VAL A 709 4.03 48.28 13.32
C VAL A 709 5.40 48.17 12.66
N LEU A 710 5.59 48.84 11.52
CA LEU A 710 6.87 48.87 10.81
C LEU A 710 7.87 49.78 11.53
N SER A 711 9.16 49.64 11.19
CA SER A 711 10.18 50.63 11.54
C SER A 711 9.99 51.91 10.71
N HIS A 712 10.55 53.03 11.14
CA HIS A 712 10.30 54.32 10.51
C HIS A 712 10.78 54.38 9.05
N SER A 713 12.00 53.91 8.78
CA SER A 713 12.51 53.74 7.41
C SER A 713 11.65 52.81 6.56
N ALA A 714 11.27 51.63 7.09
CA ALA A 714 10.45 50.65 6.39
C ALA A 714 9.04 51.18 6.10
N LEU A 715 8.45 51.95 7.01
CA LEU A 715 7.15 52.61 6.84
C LEU A 715 7.18 53.61 5.68
N LEU A 716 8.16 54.52 5.66
CA LEU A 716 8.28 55.52 4.60
C LEU A 716 8.60 54.89 3.23
N GLN A 717 9.47 53.88 3.19
CA GLN A 717 9.74 53.10 1.96
C GLN A 717 8.47 52.38 1.45
N SER A 718 7.69 51.77 2.34
CA SER A 718 6.44 51.09 1.95
C SER A 718 5.40 52.09 1.42
N LEU A 719 5.19 53.22 2.13
CA LEU A 719 4.23 54.24 1.71
C LEU A 719 4.63 54.96 0.42
N GLY A 720 5.93 55.22 0.22
CA GLY A 720 6.45 55.81 -1.02
C GLY A 720 6.26 54.90 -2.23
N SER A 721 6.45 53.58 -2.06
CA SER A 721 6.15 52.58 -3.10
C SER A 721 4.65 52.51 -3.45
N LEU A 722 3.76 52.66 -2.47
CA LEU A 722 2.31 52.76 -2.72
C LEU A 722 1.94 54.07 -3.44
N LEU A 723 2.49 55.21 -2.99
CA LEU A 723 2.23 56.51 -3.61
C LEU A 723 2.73 56.55 -5.05
N ALA A 724 3.96 56.10 -5.33
CA ALA A 724 4.51 56.03 -6.69
C ALA A 724 3.66 55.16 -7.65
N THR A 725 2.99 54.12 -7.13
CA THR A 725 2.03 53.33 -7.93
C THR A 725 0.82 54.16 -8.35
N VAL A 726 0.34 55.04 -7.48
CA VAL A 726 -0.76 55.99 -7.75
C VAL A 726 -0.31 57.10 -8.69
N LEU A 727 0.89 57.67 -8.49
CA LEU A 727 1.44 58.70 -9.36
C LEU A 727 1.61 58.18 -10.79
N ASN A 728 2.28 57.03 -10.95
CA ASN A 728 2.54 56.46 -12.27
C ASN A 728 1.26 56.15 -13.04
N LYS A 729 0.21 55.65 -12.36
CA LYS A 729 -1.10 55.45 -13.01
C LYS A 729 -1.72 56.78 -13.40
N MET A 730 -1.69 57.81 -12.55
CA MET A 730 -2.25 59.12 -12.89
C MET A 730 -1.46 59.86 -13.99
N ILE A 731 -0.14 59.64 -14.10
CA ILE A 731 0.69 60.18 -15.19
C ILE A 731 0.20 59.57 -16.52
N VAL A 732 0.20 58.24 -16.63
CA VAL A 732 -0.23 57.53 -17.84
C VAL A 732 -1.70 57.80 -18.19
N ASP A 733 -2.61 57.73 -17.21
CA ASP A 733 -4.04 58.00 -17.39
C ASP A 733 -4.33 59.45 -17.87
N ILE A 734 -3.37 60.39 -17.75
CA ILE A 734 -3.47 61.78 -18.22
C ILE A 734 -2.72 61.97 -19.55
N GLU A 735 -1.56 61.35 -19.73
CA GLU A 735 -0.78 61.40 -20.97
C GLU A 735 -1.50 60.71 -22.15
N ASP A 736 -2.31 59.67 -21.87
CA ASP A 736 -3.20 59.02 -22.86
C ASP A 736 -4.39 59.91 -23.32
N MET A 737 -4.63 61.08 -22.73
CA MET A 737 -5.76 61.96 -23.08
C MET A 737 -5.48 62.80 -24.34
N SER A 738 -6.06 62.39 -25.48
CA SER A 738 -5.77 63.00 -26.80
C SER A 738 -6.24 64.46 -27.04
N ASP A 739 -7.12 65.00 -26.20
CA ASP A 739 -7.67 66.37 -26.28
C ASP A 739 -8.15 66.75 -24.86
N ILE A 740 -7.64 67.85 -24.30
CA ILE A 740 -7.91 68.26 -22.91
C ILE A 740 -8.39 69.71 -22.92
N SER A 741 -9.66 69.95 -22.57
CA SER A 741 -10.20 71.31 -22.52
C SER A 741 -9.66 72.13 -21.34
N GLU A 742 -9.73 73.47 -21.42
CA GLU A 742 -9.28 74.37 -20.33
C GLU A 742 -10.00 74.11 -18.99
N GLU A 743 -11.24 73.63 -19.02
CA GLU A 743 -11.99 73.25 -17.82
C GLU A 743 -11.53 71.88 -17.28
N GLU A 744 -11.23 70.91 -18.16
CA GLU A 744 -10.69 69.59 -17.77
C GLU A 744 -9.26 69.70 -17.25
N SER A 745 -8.39 70.50 -17.84
CA SER A 745 -7.01 70.65 -17.39
C SER A 745 -6.91 71.24 -15.97
N LYS A 746 -7.72 72.27 -15.68
CA LYS A 746 -7.86 72.81 -14.31
C LYS A 746 -8.41 71.76 -13.34
N ARG A 747 -9.33 70.92 -13.81
CA ARG A 747 -9.91 69.84 -13.00
C ARG A 747 -8.91 68.71 -12.73
N LEU A 748 -8.07 68.35 -13.69
CA LEU A 748 -6.96 67.42 -13.50
C LEU A 748 -5.96 67.99 -12.47
N ARG A 749 -5.59 69.28 -12.57
CA ARG A 749 -4.77 69.99 -11.57
C ARG A 749 -5.37 69.93 -10.16
N GLU A 750 -6.68 70.13 -9.98
CA GLU A 750 -7.35 69.94 -8.69
C GLU A 750 -7.19 68.51 -8.13
N LEU A 751 -7.31 67.50 -8.99
CA LEU A 751 -7.20 66.09 -8.61
C LEU A 751 -5.74 65.70 -8.27
N CYS A 752 -4.78 66.11 -9.10
CA CYS A 752 -3.35 65.89 -8.85
C CYS A 752 -2.90 66.55 -7.54
N ASN A 753 -3.33 67.79 -7.28
CA ASN A 753 -3.04 68.48 -6.02
C ASN A 753 -3.57 67.72 -4.79
N ARG A 754 -4.74 67.07 -4.90
CA ARG A 754 -5.30 66.25 -3.79
C ARG A 754 -4.48 64.99 -3.50
N VAL A 755 -3.83 64.40 -4.50
CA VAL A 755 -2.85 63.32 -4.28
C VAL A 755 -1.56 63.87 -3.71
N CYS A 756 -1.10 65.05 -4.15
CA CYS A 756 0.05 65.71 -3.54
C CYS A 756 -0.14 66.07 -2.06
N GLU A 757 -1.37 66.21 -1.55
CA GLU A 757 -1.62 66.38 -0.11
C GLU A 757 -1.11 65.18 0.73
N VAL A 758 -0.94 63.99 0.15
CA VAL A 758 -0.41 62.78 0.82
C VAL A 758 1.10 62.90 1.15
N SER A 759 1.78 63.94 0.63
CA SER A 759 3.15 64.30 1.04
C SER A 759 3.24 64.70 2.53
N ASP A 760 2.11 64.94 3.20
CA ASP A 760 2.06 65.15 4.66
C ASP A 760 2.58 63.96 5.48
N LEU A 761 2.38 62.72 5.00
CA LEU A 761 2.85 61.49 5.66
C LEU A 761 4.38 61.37 5.76
N PHE A 762 5.14 62.07 4.92
CA PHE A 762 6.61 61.99 4.85
C PHE A 762 7.32 63.09 5.65
N LYS A 763 6.57 64.02 6.29
CA LYS A 763 7.12 65.21 6.97
C LYS A 763 7.43 64.90 8.43
N GLN A 764 8.72 64.83 8.77
CA GLN A 764 9.16 64.45 10.12
C GLN A 764 9.08 65.62 11.13
N PRO A 765 8.65 65.37 12.39
CA PRO A 765 8.61 66.38 13.44
C PRO A 765 10.02 66.70 13.98
N GLY A 766 10.81 67.45 13.22
CA GLY A 766 12.14 67.93 13.62
C GLY A 766 13.13 68.19 12.48
N GLN A 767 12.88 67.67 11.28
CA GLN A 767 13.64 68.00 10.07
C GLN A 767 12.95 69.14 9.31
N GLN A 768 13.72 69.94 8.57
CA GLN A 768 13.20 70.91 7.60
C GLN A 768 13.38 70.34 6.19
N GLY A 769 12.31 69.76 5.64
CA GLY A 769 12.29 69.21 4.28
C GLY A 769 11.01 68.41 4.04
N ASP A 770 10.54 68.39 2.79
CA ASP A 770 9.56 67.39 2.34
C ASP A 770 10.35 66.20 1.79
N MET A 771 10.29 65.06 2.49
CA MET A 771 11.08 63.88 2.15
C MET A 771 10.42 63.02 1.06
N THR A 772 9.24 63.40 0.55
CA THR A 772 8.42 62.54 -0.32
C THR A 772 9.18 62.07 -1.56
N GLY A 773 9.91 62.96 -2.23
CA GLY A 773 10.72 62.62 -3.43
C GLY A 773 11.92 61.69 -3.18
N ILE A 774 12.31 61.46 -1.92
CA ILE A 774 13.37 60.50 -1.55
C ILE A 774 12.82 59.07 -1.41
N TYR A 775 11.52 58.93 -1.08
CA TYR A 775 10.84 57.65 -0.91
C TYR A 775 9.90 57.29 -2.07
N THR A 776 9.56 58.26 -2.92
CA THR A 776 8.52 58.16 -3.95
C THR A 776 9.10 58.47 -5.33
N PRO A 777 9.43 57.44 -6.13
CA PRO A 777 9.77 57.61 -7.54
C PRO A 777 8.70 58.41 -8.31
N ASN A 778 9.14 59.16 -9.33
CA ASN A 778 8.32 60.00 -10.21
C ASN A 778 7.50 61.10 -9.48
N TRP A 779 7.86 61.44 -8.23
CA TRP A 779 7.25 62.53 -7.47
C TRP A 779 7.40 63.89 -8.16
N PHE A 780 8.60 64.22 -8.64
CA PHE A 780 8.86 65.51 -9.30
C PHE A 780 8.21 65.55 -10.69
N LYS A 781 8.27 64.46 -11.49
CA LYS A 781 7.49 64.30 -12.74
C LYS A 781 6.00 64.58 -12.51
N PHE A 782 5.39 64.04 -11.46
CA PHE A 782 3.99 64.31 -11.13
C PHE A 782 3.71 65.76 -10.71
N GLN A 783 4.62 66.39 -9.96
CA GLN A 783 4.51 67.82 -9.64
C GLN A 783 4.58 68.68 -10.91
N TYR A 784 5.52 68.41 -11.81
CA TYR A 784 5.67 69.11 -13.08
C TYR A 784 4.50 68.86 -14.04
N LEU A 785 3.94 67.64 -14.12
CA LEU A 785 2.69 67.38 -14.85
C LEU A 785 1.56 68.30 -14.34
N SER A 786 1.42 68.37 -13.02
CA SER A 786 0.43 69.22 -12.36
C SER A 786 0.67 70.71 -12.70
N GLU A 787 1.91 71.19 -12.82
CA GLU A 787 2.19 72.56 -13.28
C GLU A 787 1.92 72.77 -14.78
N ILE A 788 2.23 71.81 -15.64
CA ILE A 788 1.96 71.87 -17.09
C ILE A 788 0.45 72.02 -17.37
N LEU A 789 -0.40 71.33 -16.61
CA LEU A 789 -1.86 71.39 -16.74
C LEU A 789 -2.46 72.80 -16.47
N GLU A 790 -1.76 73.66 -15.73
CA GLU A 790 -2.21 75.04 -15.44
C GLU A 790 -1.36 76.12 -16.13
N GLY A 791 -0.19 75.75 -16.65
CA GLY A 791 0.76 76.65 -17.30
C GLY A 791 0.34 77.10 -18.70
N THR A 792 0.71 78.32 -19.09
CA THR A 792 0.56 78.74 -20.49
C THR A 792 1.68 78.16 -21.35
N LEU A 793 1.49 78.17 -22.67
CA LEU A 793 2.52 77.79 -23.66
C LEU A 793 3.85 78.58 -23.51
N ALA A 794 3.85 79.72 -22.83
CA ALA A 794 5.07 80.45 -22.49
C ALA A 794 5.75 79.92 -21.22
N ASP A 795 4.96 79.51 -20.22
CA ASP A 795 5.44 78.99 -18.94
C ASP A 795 5.98 77.56 -19.09
N ILE A 796 5.29 76.69 -19.82
CA ILE A 796 5.77 75.34 -20.15
C ILE A 796 7.10 75.41 -20.92
N LYS A 797 7.23 76.37 -21.85
CA LYS A 797 8.50 76.60 -22.54
C LYS A 797 9.60 77.11 -21.60
N TYR A 798 9.26 77.98 -20.64
CA TYR A 798 10.21 78.46 -19.63
C TYR A 798 10.68 77.31 -18.73
N LEU A 799 9.77 76.48 -18.24
CA LEU A 799 10.08 75.27 -17.47
C LEU A 799 11.00 74.32 -18.25
N TRP A 800 10.80 74.16 -19.56
CA TRP A 800 11.64 73.34 -20.43
C TRP A 800 13.06 73.90 -20.68
N THR A 801 13.24 75.23 -20.74
CA THR A 801 14.54 75.83 -21.12
C THR A 801 15.34 76.45 -19.99
N GLU A 802 14.69 76.89 -18.91
CA GLU A 802 15.28 77.59 -17.77
C GLU A 802 14.96 76.89 -16.42
N GLY A 803 14.18 75.80 -16.45
CA GLY A 803 13.85 74.96 -15.30
C GLY A 803 14.30 73.50 -15.49
N GLU A 804 13.95 72.65 -14.52
CA GLU A 804 14.41 71.26 -14.44
C GLU A 804 13.49 70.27 -15.16
N LEU A 805 12.44 70.73 -15.86
CA LEU A 805 11.47 69.87 -16.56
C LEU A 805 12.13 68.88 -17.54
N LYS A 806 13.24 69.31 -18.16
CA LYS A 806 14.12 68.51 -19.02
C LYS A 806 14.76 67.27 -18.37
N LEU A 807 14.69 67.14 -17.04
CA LEU A 807 15.25 66.03 -16.27
C LEU A 807 14.19 64.96 -15.90
N GLU A 808 12.91 65.33 -15.92
CA GLU A 808 11.79 64.48 -15.49
C GLU A 808 10.89 64.03 -16.66
N PHE A 809 10.98 64.70 -17.83
CA PHE A 809 10.19 64.39 -19.03
C PHE A 809 11.04 64.31 -20.30
N GLU A 810 10.68 63.38 -21.18
CA GLU A 810 11.18 63.37 -22.55
C GLU A 810 10.52 64.46 -23.42
N ALA A 811 11.26 64.90 -24.44
CA ALA A 811 10.83 66.01 -25.29
C ALA A 811 9.61 65.73 -26.16
N ASP A 812 9.29 64.45 -26.41
CA ASP A 812 8.08 64.07 -27.13
C ASP A 812 6.86 63.92 -26.18
N GLU A 813 7.04 63.48 -24.93
CA GLU A 813 5.97 63.53 -23.89
C GLU A 813 5.45 64.95 -23.68
N VAL A 814 6.36 65.93 -23.52
CA VAL A 814 5.98 67.35 -23.37
C VAL A 814 5.33 67.90 -24.64
N VAL A 815 5.66 67.38 -25.82
CA VAL A 815 5.01 67.79 -27.07
C VAL A 815 3.60 67.22 -27.18
N ASP A 816 3.38 65.96 -26.81
CA ASP A 816 2.07 65.33 -26.91
C ASP A 816 1.10 65.94 -25.88
N LEU A 817 1.57 66.24 -24.65
CA LEU A 817 0.84 67.08 -23.68
C LEU A 817 0.50 68.48 -24.24
N ILE A 818 1.40 69.13 -24.97
CA ILE A 818 1.13 70.42 -25.64
C ILE A 818 0.15 70.28 -26.81
N GLU A 819 0.15 69.15 -27.53
CA GLU A 819 -0.79 68.89 -28.62
C GLU A 819 -2.21 68.62 -28.10
N ALA A 820 -2.33 68.00 -26.93
CA ALA A 820 -3.59 67.76 -26.21
C ALA A 820 -4.15 69.02 -25.52
N LEU A 821 -3.31 69.83 -24.87
CA LEU A 821 -3.72 71.01 -24.09
C LEU A 821 -4.00 72.27 -24.92
N PHE A 822 -3.44 72.39 -26.12
CA PHE A 822 -3.54 73.61 -26.93
C PHE A 822 -4.05 73.33 -28.34
N ALA A 823 -5.09 74.04 -28.76
CA ALA A 823 -5.57 73.99 -30.14
C ALA A 823 -4.48 74.40 -31.16
N ASP A 824 -4.48 73.73 -32.33
CA ASP A 824 -3.48 73.95 -33.38
C ASP A 824 -3.41 75.42 -33.81
N SER A 825 -2.21 75.99 -33.68
CA SER A 825 -1.94 77.40 -33.93
C SER A 825 -0.48 77.60 -34.28
N ASP A 826 -0.18 78.69 -35.00
CA ASP A 826 1.20 79.07 -35.29
C ASP A 826 2.03 79.32 -34.02
N HIS A 827 1.41 79.51 -32.86
CA HIS A 827 2.08 79.61 -31.56
C HIS A 827 2.44 78.22 -31.03
N ARG A 828 1.48 77.27 -30.96
CA ARG A 828 1.71 75.86 -30.57
C ARG A 828 2.85 75.23 -31.37
N ARG A 829 2.77 75.31 -32.71
CA ARG A 829 3.79 74.78 -33.63
C ARG A 829 5.19 75.38 -33.42
N ARG A 830 5.29 76.64 -33.00
CA ARG A 830 6.57 77.30 -32.69
C ARG A 830 7.14 76.83 -31.34
N ALA A 831 6.30 76.63 -30.32
CA ALA A 831 6.75 76.07 -29.05
C ALA A 831 7.27 74.63 -29.21
N ILE A 832 6.51 73.76 -29.89
CA ILE A 832 6.92 72.39 -30.21
C ILE A 832 8.24 72.36 -30.99
N ALA A 833 8.42 73.24 -31.99
CA ALA A 833 9.64 73.32 -32.77
C ALA A 833 10.84 73.93 -32.01
N ASP A 834 10.60 74.73 -30.96
CA ASP A 834 11.64 75.19 -30.04
C ASP A 834 12.04 74.06 -29.05
N ILE A 835 11.07 73.36 -28.47
CA ILE A 835 11.26 72.24 -27.51
C ILE A 835 12.06 71.11 -28.17
N ARG A 836 11.61 70.59 -29.33
CA ARG A 836 12.34 69.59 -30.12
C ARG A 836 13.69 70.06 -30.68
N ARG A 837 14.04 71.35 -30.53
CA ARG A 837 15.38 71.89 -30.85
C ARG A 837 16.28 72.01 -29.61
N THR A 838 15.74 72.31 -28.43
CA THR A 838 16.54 72.37 -27.19
C THR A 838 16.66 71.02 -26.49
N ALA A 839 15.92 70.01 -26.95
CA ALA A 839 16.10 68.58 -26.65
C ALA A 839 17.32 67.93 -27.35
N ARG A 840 18.26 68.73 -27.90
CA ARG A 840 19.39 68.29 -28.73
C ARG A 840 20.59 69.22 -28.59
#